data_AF-A0A0D8L8T3-F1
#
_entry.id   AF-A0A0D8L8T3-F1
#
_cell.length_a   1.000
_cell.length_b   1.000
_cell.length_c   1.000
_cell.angle_alpha   90.00
_cell.angle_beta   90.00
_cell.angle_gamma   90.00
#
_symmetry.space_group_name_H-M   'P 1'
#
loop_
_entity.id
_entity.type
_entity.pdbx_description
1 polymer ?
#
loop_
_entity_poly.entity_id
_entity_poly.type
_entity_poly.pdbx_seq_one_letter_code
_entity_poly.pdbx_strand_id
1 'polypeptide(L)'
;MNTIYRIVWSKVLNTWVVASELAKGKQKTASGRSLSIAQHSASRLTRYFKLHFLATAILSAFTAIPAYAISPSECAASSSCVSVSSFTELKNALTTGDKTTILFLNDIKLTGNIDVKLTENTKQNIVIDGGGYKLDTGTYSFNFNNLNNANWANESTFTVSNLSGLVSSTSIGNYIFKTDTNASTKINIILDDIGSVTDSMIAVLGNMGSGVTQNTGSELTFGNITTPIDLTFGTNHQLAQANKINFTGKLTINATTGSYPAVFWSNASPAESIIRFTADADVSIKTPNLTNGAGSSNKHYQYLMDDGAAFSLTSDQNIFGSDNNGLVLGSYDPVNGFGKGVSLRITRFNGTNFTTGDGVSNSGGISTGYNNGPTGNKDVVFNLAGGSLINISGTTSNGILATKTGAGNLSNIYLASGGELITGTGISAAHAGSGNIVLENKTGGKITAVTGIKAVHSGTGSASLENHGDITSTANGISVSSANQQTVNINNTGGTINATSGNAVESLLKAQINMLGGVINTSGSATAFKLNDGAHQLTDITVNLNGTGNMFAKTAAAQAALTGVTLNVLNGTGLSDISGLTFKAGQNGNNTINVNGSGTGIALTNTGLSGLNSDALDINVNGAGKGIVTTGGGVDLSNSKLTVNVTSTEGTALSIADGSSNITTIGQNIQLNAAGATALSFTGTAGRTLINNGTIGGDVTFAGNAAQTITNNGTLSGSLTTGNGNDILTLGAGSKSTGAINLGNGNNQVNIDNGADIHSVTTGSGDDIFTLNNLTQGSSYLGDIDSGSGNNTLNFNHSSDTLKNETTLRGFSNINLSDSDITLAADSNISGGTVLLDKNSQLQFGNTFNGILNASLGHLAAGDGNAVVGNNAAVTLSKANTFTGNWLIAQGGTLNAGNSNQLDGSSLTVDGTLNLSGISELNNTLTGSGKLAVDGGGNNFRFGALTGNAYTGHVQLKNALFSLSGQNTQSLAHASLINSSGTTLTIGNGEQAVGNLDLNGGKTQFTGDGKIAAGTLNVSSNGIIQVDPLLNTAGNLLDADTGTNSQLISSNNTLTAEELARLSLQDLSGNALQNNVTSAVIQNGETVADGVYNYALSGAERG
;
A
#
# COMPACT_ATOMS: atom_id res chain seq x y z
N MET A 1 -2.84 20.53 21.57
CA MET A 1 -1.88 21.02 22.59
C MET A 1 -0.80 19.96 22.73
N ASN A 2 0.25 20.03 21.93
CA ASN A 2 1.28 18.99 21.88
C ASN A 2 2.58 19.57 22.41
N THR A 3 3.09 18.99 23.49
CA THR A 3 4.40 19.31 24.04
C THR A 3 5.46 18.52 23.28
N ILE A 4 6.52 19.16 22.79
CA ILE A 4 7.57 18.52 22.01
C ILE A 4 8.77 18.23 22.94
N TYR A 5 9.14 16.96 23.01
CA TYR A 5 10.28 16.49 23.80
C TYR A 5 11.46 16.12 22.91
N ARG A 6 12.67 16.42 23.36
CA ARG A 6 13.90 15.92 22.76
C ARG A 6 14.27 14.59 23.42
N ILE A 7 14.17 13.49 22.67
CA ILE A 7 14.53 12.14 23.12
C ILE A 7 15.91 11.80 22.54
N VAL A 8 16.82 11.30 23.37
CA VAL A 8 18.18 10.90 22.98
C VAL A 8 18.51 9.51 23.53
N TRP A 9 19.27 8.74 22.77
CA TRP A 9 19.72 7.41 23.16
C TRP A 9 20.87 7.51 24.18
N SER A 10 20.66 7.02 25.40
CA SER A 10 21.73 6.95 26.40
C SER A 10 22.48 5.63 26.26
N LYS A 11 23.73 5.72 25.76
CA LYS A 11 24.62 4.55 25.60
C LYS A 11 25.02 3.90 26.93
N VAL A 12 24.94 4.64 28.05
CA VAL A 12 25.26 4.14 29.40
C VAL A 12 24.07 3.40 30.01
N LEU A 13 22.84 3.83 29.71
CA LEU A 13 21.61 3.23 30.26
C LEU A 13 20.91 2.27 29.27
N ASN A 14 21.42 2.16 28.04
CA ASN A 14 20.89 1.36 26.93
C ASN A 14 19.38 1.56 26.70
N THR A 15 18.91 2.81 26.86
CA THR A 15 17.50 3.20 26.71
C THR A 15 17.38 4.62 26.17
N TRP A 16 16.23 4.93 25.57
CA TRP A 16 15.88 6.29 25.13
C TRP A 16 15.45 7.12 26.33
N VAL A 17 16.08 8.28 26.52
CA VAL A 17 15.82 9.18 27.65
C VAL A 17 15.39 10.55 27.15
N VAL A 18 14.41 11.14 27.82
CA VAL A 18 13.96 12.51 27.54
C VAL A 18 14.98 13.49 28.11
N ALA A 19 15.64 14.26 27.24
CA ALA A 19 16.71 15.18 27.63
C ALA A 19 16.22 16.62 27.89
N SER A 20 15.11 17.05 27.30
CA SER A 20 14.45 18.35 27.62
C SER A 20 13.08 18.49 26.93
N GLU A 21 12.23 19.34 27.50
CA GLU A 21 10.97 19.83 26.92
C GLU A 21 11.22 21.17 26.22
N LEU A 22 10.85 21.31 24.94
CA LEU A 22 10.92 22.57 24.19
C LEU A 22 9.58 23.32 24.34
N ALA A 23 9.62 24.41 25.12
CA ALA A 23 8.55 25.17 25.77
C ALA A 23 7.21 25.49 25.04
N LYS A 24 6.17 25.77 25.87
CA LYS A 24 4.91 26.48 25.55
C LYS A 24 5.03 28.02 25.73
N GLY A 25 4.29 28.79 24.94
CA GLY A 25 4.42 30.25 24.80
C GLY A 25 3.70 31.16 25.83
N LYS A 26 4.34 32.33 26.06
CA LYS A 26 3.95 33.72 26.43
C LYS A 26 2.89 34.02 27.53
N GLN A 27 3.29 34.86 28.52
CA GLN A 27 2.68 36.18 28.84
C GLN A 27 3.55 37.08 29.78
N LYS A 28 3.30 38.41 29.73
CA LYS A 28 3.95 39.59 30.37
C LYS A 28 3.98 39.53 31.93
N THR A 29 4.68 40.33 32.76
CA THR A 29 5.24 41.71 32.72
C THR A 29 6.21 41.95 33.91
N ALA A 30 7.13 42.92 33.75
CA ALA A 30 7.66 43.91 34.73
C ALA A 30 8.76 43.59 35.78
N SER A 31 9.85 44.35 35.61
CA SER A 31 10.72 45.03 36.60
C SER A 31 11.84 44.26 37.32
N GLY A 32 13.04 44.85 37.30
CA GLY A 32 14.15 44.51 38.22
C GLY A 32 15.53 44.58 37.59
N ARG A 33 16.23 45.72 37.74
CA ARG A 33 17.64 45.93 37.41
C ARG A 33 18.55 44.91 38.13
N SER A 34 19.58 44.40 37.46
CA SER A 34 21.01 44.63 37.76
C SER A 34 21.91 43.70 36.93
N LEU A 35 22.87 44.26 36.21
CA LEU A 35 23.95 43.52 35.58
C LEU A 35 24.90 42.96 36.65
N SER A 36 25.26 41.68 36.52
CA SER A 36 26.53 41.16 37.03
C SER A 36 27.10 40.14 36.05
N ILE A 37 28.29 40.48 35.54
CA ILE A 37 29.12 39.66 34.66
C ILE A 37 29.58 38.42 35.44
N ALA A 38 29.45 37.23 34.83
CA ALA A 38 30.14 36.03 35.29
C ALA A 38 30.82 35.34 34.09
N GLN A 39 32.15 35.35 34.13
CA GLN A 39 33.04 34.50 33.34
C GLN A 39 32.59 33.03 33.41
N HIS A 40 32.77 32.26 32.34
CA HIS A 40 33.19 30.84 32.33
C HIS A 40 33.55 30.47 30.87
N SER A 41 34.85 30.34 30.58
CA SER A 41 35.59 29.08 30.46
C SER A 41 35.40 28.38 29.11
N ALA A 42 36.33 28.67 28.20
CA ALA A 42 36.48 27.98 26.92
C ALA A 42 37.15 26.61 27.12
N SER A 43 36.62 25.56 26.48
CA SER A 43 37.48 24.46 26.06
C SER A 43 36.94 23.74 24.81
N ARG A 44 37.84 23.65 23.82
CA ARG A 44 37.90 22.70 22.68
C ARG A 44 37.11 23.00 21.41
N LEU A 45 37.77 23.75 20.51
CA LEU A 45 37.93 23.30 19.12
C LEU A 45 39.35 23.65 18.62
N THR A 46 40.17 22.60 18.47
CA THR A 46 41.51 22.64 17.90
C THR A 46 41.49 22.00 16.51
N ARG A 47 41.62 22.83 15.47
CA ARG A 47 42.57 22.69 14.35
C ARG A 47 42.19 23.74 13.31
N TYR A 48 42.77 24.93 13.43
CA TYR A 48 43.12 25.89 12.36
C TYR A 48 43.60 27.19 13.02
N PHE A 49 44.71 27.14 13.77
CA PHE A 49 45.41 28.36 14.21
C PHE A 49 46.90 28.06 14.38
N LYS A 50 47.66 28.34 13.33
CA LYS A 50 49.08 28.68 13.42
C LYS A 50 49.30 29.92 12.56
N LEU A 51 49.18 31.09 13.19
CA LEU A 51 50.05 32.26 13.05
C LEU A 51 49.43 33.42 13.84
N HIS A 52 49.46 33.36 15.18
CA HIS A 52 49.19 34.52 16.02
C HIS A 52 50.06 34.42 17.27
N PHE A 53 51.32 34.86 17.13
CA PHE A 53 52.16 35.26 18.25
C PHE A 53 52.69 36.69 18.08
N LEU A 54 52.02 37.51 17.24
CA LEU A 54 52.38 38.92 17.08
C LEU A 54 51.19 39.77 16.62
N ALA A 55 50.08 39.78 17.36
CA ALA A 55 48.98 40.71 17.09
C ALA A 55 48.25 41.20 18.35
N THR A 56 48.95 41.32 19.47
CA THR A 56 48.51 42.14 20.61
C THR A 56 49.09 43.57 20.56
N ALA A 57 49.63 43.98 19.41
CA ALA A 57 50.10 45.34 19.14
C ALA A 57 49.53 45.97 17.85
N ILE A 58 48.53 45.34 17.20
CA ILE A 58 47.90 45.86 15.96
C ILE A 58 46.37 45.77 16.08
N LEU A 59 45.83 46.14 17.23
CA LEU A 59 44.38 46.39 17.40
C LEU A 59 44.06 47.90 17.45
N SER A 60 44.96 48.72 16.88
CA SER A 60 44.81 50.18 16.77
C SER A 60 44.81 50.68 15.33
N ALA A 61 44.60 49.80 14.33
CA ALA A 61 44.73 50.20 12.92
C ALA A 61 43.53 49.88 12.01
N PHE A 62 42.67 48.90 12.28
CA PHE A 62 41.54 48.62 11.38
C PHE A 62 40.38 47.99 12.13
N THR A 63 39.40 48.80 12.53
CA THR A 63 37.96 48.50 12.51
C THR A 63 37.21 49.83 12.63
N ALA A 64 36.41 50.16 11.62
CA ALA A 64 35.40 51.20 11.74
C ALA A 64 34.34 50.69 12.74
N ILE A 65 34.37 51.21 13.96
CA ILE A 65 33.29 51.10 14.93
C ILE A 65 32.14 51.94 14.36
N PRO A 66 30.85 51.53 14.43
CA PRO A 66 29.76 52.47 14.16
C PRO A 66 29.99 53.69 15.04
N ALA A 67 30.12 54.87 14.43
CA ALA A 67 30.37 56.11 15.15
C ALA A 67 29.16 56.36 16.05
N TYR A 68 29.25 55.93 17.31
CA TYR A 68 28.36 56.40 18.35
C TYR A 68 28.47 57.92 18.36
N ALA A 69 27.33 58.62 18.32
CA ALA A 69 27.28 60.07 18.50
C ALA A 69 28.14 60.47 19.71
N ILE A 70 29.24 61.16 19.46
CA ILE A 70 30.21 61.55 20.48
C ILE A 70 29.65 62.77 21.19
N SER A 71 29.53 62.69 22.52
CA SER A 71 29.09 63.85 23.31
C SER A 71 30.16 64.95 23.32
N PRO A 72 29.77 66.23 23.52
CA PRO A 72 30.74 67.32 23.70
C PRO A 72 31.77 67.05 24.82
N SER A 73 31.35 66.38 25.90
CA SER A 73 32.25 65.96 26.99
C SER A 73 33.29 64.92 26.57
N GLU A 74 32.91 63.96 25.73
CA GLU A 74 33.82 62.93 25.24
C GLU A 74 34.80 63.51 24.22
N CYS A 75 34.35 64.43 23.37
CA CYS A 75 35.23 65.13 22.44
C CYS A 75 36.27 65.98 23.18
N ALA A 76 35.86 66.74 24.20
CA ALA A 76 36.78 67.54 25.00
C ALA A 76 37.83 66.69 25.75
N ALA A 77 37.49 65.46 26.12
CA ALA A 77 38.40 64.52 26.79
C ALA A 77 39.36 63.80 25.83
N SER A 78 39.16 63.91 24.51
CA SER A 78 39.95 63.20 23.49
C SER A 78 41.00 64.09 22.85
N SER A 79 42.26 63.66 22.83
CA SER A 79 43.35 64.37 22.16
C SER A 79 43.26 64.36 20.62
N SER A 80 42.37 63.54 20.05
CA SER A 80 42.15 63.41 18.61
C SER A 80 40.88 64.12 18.13
N CYS A 81 40.10 64.72 19.04
CA CYS A 81 38.84 65.39 18.72
C CYS A 81 38.96 66.92 18.83
N VAL A 82 38.19 67.63 18.01
CA VAL A 82 37.94 69.07 18.13
C VAL A 82 36.46 69.35 17.95
N SER A 83 35.89 70.17 18.82
CA SER A 83 34.54 70.69 18.63
C SER A 83 34.56 71.96 17.79
N VAL A 84 33.62 72.08 16.86
CA VAL A 84 33.49 73.23 15.98
C VAL A 84 32.05 73.76 16.00
N SER A 85 31.92 75.07 15.87
CA SER A 85 30.65 75.80 15.91
C SER A 85 30.52 76.83 14.77
N SER A 86 31.44 76.83 13.82
CA SER A 86 31.42 77.78 12.69
C SER A 86 32.19 77.25 11.49
N PHE A 87 31.95 77.86 10.33
CA PHE A 87 32.70 77.56 9.10
C PHE A 87 34.22 77.75 9.28
N THR A 88 34.64 78.83 9.93
CA THR A 88 36.07 79.12 10.14
C THR A 88 36.75 78.03 10.96
N GLU A 89 36.10 77.57 12.03
CA GLU A 89 36.61 76.49 12.88
C GLU A 89 36.67 75.16 12.13
N LEU A 90 35.62 74.80 11.39
CA LEU A 90 35.58 73.60 10.54
C LEU A 90 36.66 73.65 9.45
N LYS A 91 36.82 74.77 8.76
CA LYS A 91 37.84 74.97 7.73
C LYS A 91 39.24 74.82 8.32
N ASN A 92 39.51 75.42 9.49
CA ASN A 92 40.81 75.28 10.15
C ASN A 92 41.08 73.83 10.54
N ALA A 93 40.11 73.13 11.13
CA ALA A 93 40.23 71.73 11.52
C ALA A 93 40.58 70.80 10.33
N LEU A 94 40.03 71.08 9.15
CA LEU A 94 40.20 70.28 7.94
C LEU A 94 41.40 70.66 7.06
N THR A 95 41.94 71.88 7.20
CA THR A 95 43.03 72.39 6.34
C THR A 95 44.39 72.47 7.04
N THR A 96 44.41 72.82 8.33
CA THR A 96 45.64 73.10 9.09
C THR A 96 45.68 72.44 10.47
N GLY A 97 44.55 71.98 11.00
CA GLY A 97 44.49 71.26 12.28
C GLY A 97 45.08 69.84 12.19
N ASP A 98 45.36 69.25 13.35
CA ASP A 98 45.96 67.91 13.52
C ASP A 98 44.93 66.83 13.92
N LYS A 99 43.70 67.23 14.26
CA LYS A 99 42.64 66.35 14.78
C LYS A 99 41.94 65.53 13.69
N THR A 100 41.57 64.30 14.05
CA THR A 100 40.92 63.33 13.16
C THR A 100 39.42 63.22 13.37
N THR A 101 38.92 63.63 14.54
CA THR A 101 37.48 63.67 14.85
C THR A 101 37.03 65.12 15.02
N ILE A 102 35.93 65.50 14.38
CA ILE A 102 35.37 66.84 14.41
C ILE A 102 33.92 66.75 14.84
N LEU A 103 33.57 67.31 16.00
CA LEU A 103 32.20 67.32 16.52
C LEU A 103 31.54 68.67 16.28
N PHE A 104 30.33 68.69 15.72
CA PHE A 104 29.54 69.90 15.58
C PHE A 104 28.79 70.23 16.86
N LEU A 105 28.76 71.52 17.21
CA LEU A 105 27.96 72.06 18.32
C LEU A 105 26.78 72.91 17.85
N ASN A 106 26.65 73.15 16.54
CA ASN A 106 25.54 73.86 15.91
C ASN A 106 25.43 73.51 14.41
N ASP A 107 24.40 74.05 13.75
CA ASP A 107 24.30 74.03 12.30
C ASP A 107 25.46 74.82 11.67
N ILE A 108 26.16 74.22 10.69
CA ILE A 108 27.28 74.86 9.99
C ILE A 108 26.91 75.12 8.54
N LYS A 109 27.04 76.37 8.11
CA LYS A 109 26.92 76.80 6.71
C LYS A 109 28.27 77.17 6.12
N LEU A 110 28.65 76.56 5.00
CA LEU A 110 29.89 76.91 4.29
C LEU A 110 29.77 78.27 3.61
N THR A 111 30.82 79.09 3.72
CA THR A 111 30.94 80.38 3.00
C THR A 111 32.12 80.38 2.02
N GLY A 112 32.68 79.21 1.73
CA GLY A 112 33.81 79.00 0.82
C GLY A 112 34.15 77.52 0.70
N ASN A 113 34.88 77.16 -0.36
CA ASN A 113 35.39 75.79 -0.51
C ASN A 113 36.40 75.43 0.60
N ILE A 114 36.45 74.15 0.95
CA ILE A 114 37.43 73.59 1.89
C ILE A 114 38.30 72.60 1.13
N ASP A 115 39.57 72.94 0.91
CA ASP A 115 40.57 71.99 0.40
C ASP A 115 41.07 71.11 1.55
N VAL A 116 40.48 69.93 1.69
CA VAL A 116 40.78 69.02 2.81
C VAL A 116 42.20 68.49 2.67
N LYS A 117 43.03 68.69 3.70
CA LYS A 117 44.41 68.21 3.73
C LYS A 117 44.54 67.00 4.62
N LEU A 118 44.92 65.87 4.02
CA LEU A 118 45.22 64.62 4.73
C LEU A 118 46.72 64.31 4.75
N THR A 119 47.60 65.15 4.22
CA THR A 119 49.01 64.83 3.88
C THR A 119 49.94 64.43 5.03
N GLU A 120 49.50 64.45 6.28
CA GLU A 120 50.28 64.01 7.45
C GLU A 120 49.96 62.55 7.82
N ASN A 121 50.97 61.78 8.23
CA ASN A 121 50.79 60.35 8.56
C ASN A 121 49.71 60.07 9.63
N THR A 122 49.40 61.06 10.48
CA THR A 122 48.41 60.98 11.57
C THR A 122 46.97 61.28 11.15
N LYS A 123 46.74 61.88 9.97
CA LYS A 123 45.41 62.33 9.50
C LYS A 123 44.83 61.50 8.34
N GLN A 124 45.08 60.20 8.34
CA GLN A 124 44.59 59.30 7.28
C GLN A 124 43.06 59.15 7.26
N ASN A 125 42.43 59.20 8.44
CA ASN A 125 41.00 58.94 8.60
C ASN A 125 40.37 60.10 9.36
N ILE A 126 39.49 60.86 8.70
CA ILE A 126 38.74 61.97 9.30
C ILE A 126 37.29 61.56 9.49
N VAL A 127 36.74 61.89 10.66
CA VAL A 127 35.32 61.74 10.99
C VAL A 127 34.76 63.11 11.38
N ILE A 128 33.74 63.56 10.66
CA ILE A 128 32.83 64.63 11.07
C ILE A 128 31.63 63.95 11.74
N ASP A 129 31.47 64.20 13.03
CA ASP A 129 30.26 63.91 13.78
C ASP A 129 29.41 65.18 13.83
N GLY A 130 28.26 65.13 13.19
CA GLY A 130 27.32 66.22 13.06
C GLY A 130 26.60 66.59 14.36
N GLY A 131 26.68 65.77 15.42
CA GLY A 131 26.03 66.04 16.71
C GLY A 131 24.50 66.17 16.62
N GLY A 132 23.87 65.70 15.53
CA GLY A 132 22.48 65.93 15.20
C GLY A 132 22.17 67.29 14.54
N TYR A 133 23.18 68.09 14.20
CA TYR A 133 23.02 69.37 13.51
C TYR A 133 23.07 69.24 11.99
N LYS A 134 22.80 70.34 11.28
CA LYS A 134 22.84 70.42 9.81
C LYS A 134 24.18 70.89 9.29
N LEU A 135 24.56 70.37 8.13
CA LEU A 135 25.64 70.88 7.29
C LEU A 135 25.05 71.44 6.00
N ASP A 136 25.13 72.76 5.80
CA ASP A 136 24.71 73.46 4.58
C ASP A 136 25.93 73.88 3.77
N THR A 137 26.18 73.25 2.62
CA THR A 137 27.31 73.61 1.76
C THR A 137 26.99 74.74 0.77
N GLY A 138 25.72 75.11 0.58
CA GLY A 138 25.32 76.08 -0.42
C GLY A 138 25.87 75.72 -1.82
N THR A 139 26.65 76.63 -2.41
CA THR A 139 27.33 76.45 -3.70
C THR A 139 28.81 76.05 -3.55
N TYR A 140 29.23 75.65 -2.36
CA TYR A 140 30.63 75.33 -2.04
C TYR A 140 30.83 73.82 -1.83
N SER A 141 32.09 73.40 -1.90
CA SER A 141 32.48 71.99 -1.87
C SER A 141 33.64 71.71 -0.93
N PHE A 142 33.73 70.47 -0.45
CA PHE A 142 34.95 69.86 0.07
C PHE A 142 35.77 69.31 -1.12
N ASN A 143 36.98 69.82 -1.28
CA ASN A 143 37.89 69.44 -2.35
C ASN A 143 39.01 68.53 -1.83
N PHE A 144 39.25 67.43 -2.53
CA PHE A 144 40.29 66.45 -2.23
C PHE A 144 41.30 66.43 -3.38
N ASN A 145 42.34 67.25 -3.27
CA ASN A 145 43.35 67.43 -4.32
C ASN A 145 44.72 66.90 -3.85
N ASN A 146 45.41 66.16 -4.72
CA ASN A 146 46.76 65.65 -4.54
C ASN A 146 46.98 64.86 -3.23
N LEU A 147 46.07 63.96 -2.90
CA LEU A 147 46.16 63.12 -1.69
C LEU A 147 46.98 61.85 -1.97
N ASN A 148 48.29 62.00 -2.15
CA ASN A 148 49.21 60.93 -2.58
C ASN A 148 50.27 60.54 -1.53
N ASN A 149 49.88 60.38 -0.26
CA ASN A 149 50.83 60.00 0.79
C ASN A 149 51.26 58.53 0.64
N ALA A 150 52.51 58.33 0.23
CA ALA A 150 53.10 57.02 -0.03
C ALA A 150 53.25 56.13 1.22
N ASN A 151 53.12 56.68 2.44
CA ASN A 151 53.22 55.91 3.69
C ASN A 151 51.95 55.12 4.03
N TRP A 152 50.85 55.36 3.31
CA TRP A 152 49.59 54.67 3.55
C TRP A 152 49.41 53.51 2.59
N ALA A 153 49.22 52.31 3.16
CA ALA A 153 48.96 51.11 2.39
C ALA A 153 47.56 51.11 1.75
N ASN A 154 46.60 51.81 2.36
CA ASN A 154 45.18 51.84 1.98
C ASN A 154 44.72 53.28 1.71
N GLU A 155 43.55 53.43 1.10
CA GLU A 155 42.93 54.75 0.88
C GLU A 155 42.65 55.48 2.19
N SER A 156 42.61 56.81 2.13
CA SER A 156 42.16 57.64 3.24
C SER A 156 40.65 57.56 3.39
N THR A 157 40.11 57.86 4.56
CA THR A 157 38.66 57.95 4.77
C THR A 157 38.24 59.36 5.20
N PHE A 158 37.12 59.84 4.67
CA PHE A 158 36.46 61.07 5.09
C PHE A 158 34.99 60.74 5.37
N THR A 159 34.67 60.58 6.65
CA THR A 159 33.33 60.22 7.11
C THR A 159 32.58 61.46 7.55
N VAL A 160 31.36 61.62 7.07
CA VAL A 160 30.38 62.57 7.59
C VAL A 160 29.24 61.76 8.18
N SER A 161 28.96 61.96 9.46
CA SER A 161 28.01 61.16 10.21
C SER A 161 27.17 61.93 11.20
N ASN A 162 26.05 61.35 11.66
CA ASN A 162 25.19 61.90 12.71
C ASN A 162 24.74 63.35 12.42
N LEU A 163 24.32 63.62 11.18
CA LEU A 163 23.76 64.91 10.78
C LEU A 163 22.24 64.82 10.75
N SER A 164 21.52 65.85 11.23
CA SER A 164 20.07 65.94 10.97
C SER A 164 19.77 66.29 9.51
N GLY A 165 20.71 66.92 8.81
CA GLY A 165 20.58 67.15 7.38
C GLY A 165 21.88 67.57 6.70
N LEU A 166 22.07 67.07 5.48
CA LEU A 166 23.11 67.48 4.55
C LEU A 166 22.45 68.26 3.40
N VAL A 167 22.64 69.58 3.41
CA VAL A 167 21.96 70.54 2.55
C VAL A 167 22.95 71.13 1.57
N SER A 168 22.59 71.21 0.29
CA SER A 168 23.37 71.94 -0.71
C SER A 168 22.46 72.57 -1.77
N SER A 169 23.04 73.44 -2.60
CA SER A 169 22.34 74.10 -3.71
C SER A 169 21.86 73.08 -4.74
N THR A 170 20.59 73.20 -5.13
CA THR A 170 19.98 72.43 -6.23
C THR A 170 20.32 72.99 -7.62
N SER A 171 21.09 74.09 -7.69
CA SER A 171 21.48 74.68 -8.98
C SER A 171 22.52 73.81 -9.69
N ILE A 172 22.46 73.77 -11.03
CA ILE A 172 23.34 72.93 -11.87
C ILE A 172 24.82 73.22 -11.58
N GLY A 173 25.61 72.14 -11.49
CA GLY A 173 27.07 72.21 -11.35
C GLY A 173 27.59 72.39 -9.93
N ASN A 174 26.71 72.40 -8.92
CA ASN A 174 27.11 72.37 -7.50
C ASN A 174 27.20 70.93 -7.01
N TYR A 175 28.18 70.66 -6.16
CA TYR A 175 28.38 69.36 -5.52
C TYR A 175 29.02 69.52 -4.14
N ILE A 176 28.78 68.56 -3.26
CA ILE A 176 29.25 68.60 -1.88
C ILE A 176 30.72 68.17 -1.80
N PHE A 177 31.07 67.08 -2.48
CA PHE A 177 32.42 66.51 -2.45
C PHE A 177 33.01 66.43 -3.86
N LYS A 178 34.30 66.75 -4.00
CA LYS A 178 35.02 66.61 -5.26
C LYS A 178 36.45 66.16 -5.08
N THR A 179 36.91 65.27 -5.97
CA THR A 179 38.33 64.92 -6.08
C THR A 179 38.97 65.55 -7.32
N ASP A 180 40.30 65.60 -7.36
CA ASP A 180 41.05 65.85 -8.58
C ASP A 180 41.00 64.66 -9.56
N THR A 181 41.65 64.82 -10.72
CA THR A 181 41.78 63.81 -11.77
C THR A 181 42.98 62.88 -11.59
N ASN A 182 43.74 63.01 -10.49
CA ASN A 182 44.95 62.21 -10.26
C ASN A 182 44.56 60.85 -9.68
N ALA A 183 44.85 59.76 -10.40
CA ALA A 183 44.58 58.40 -9.93
C ALA A 183 45.34 58.01 -8.63
N SER A 184 46.35 58.79 -8.24
CA SER A 184 47.06 58.63 -6.95
C SER A 184 46.27 59.18 -5.76
N THR A 185 45.29 60.07 -6.00
CA THR A 185 44.34 60.51 -4.97
C THR A 185 43.41 59.34 -4.66
N LYS A 186 43.53 58.81 -3.44
CA LYS A 186 42.76 57.66 -2.93
C LYS A 186 42.00 58.05 -1.67
N ILE A 187 40.72 58.37 -1.82
CA ILE A 187 39.83 58.76 -0.72
C ILE A 187 38.51 58.02 -0.80
N ASN A 188 38.06 57.47 0.33
CA ASN A 188 36.70 56.99 0.52
C ASN A 188 35.89 58.06 1.26
N ILE A 189 34.88 58.62 0.57
CA ILE A 189 33.94 59.57 1.17
C ILE A 189 32.74 58.77 1.70
N ILE A 190 32.54 58.80 3.01
CA ILE A 190 31.53 57.99 3.71
C ILE A 190 30.44 58.91 4.26
N LEU A 191 29.18 58.63 3.90
CA LEU A 191 27.99 59.28 4.44
C LEU A 191 27.20 58.26 5.27
N ASP A 192 27.12 58.43 6.58
CA ASP A 192 26.43 57.47 7.47
C ASP A 192 25.59 58.18 8.52
N ASP A 193 24.51 57.58 8.98
CA ASP A 193 23.55 58.18 9.92
C ASP A 193 23.16 59.64 9.59
N ILE A 194 22.70 59.85 8.35
CA ILE A 194 22.24 61.14 7.85
C ILE A 194 20.72 61.19 7.92
N GLY A 195 20.18 62.25 8.52
CA GLY A 195 18.75 62.57 8.57
C GLY A 195 18.16 62.73 7.18
N SER A 196 18.34 63.91 6.59
CA SER A 196 17.89 64.25 5.23
C SER A 196 19.02 64.70 4.31
N VAL A 197 18.93 64.38 3.01
CA VAL A 197 19.82 64.91 1.97
C VAL A 197 18.99 65.67 0.94
N THR A 198 19.43 66.86 0.54
CA THR A 198 18.74 67.64 -0.50
C THR A 198 18.89 67.04 -1.89
N ASP A 199 17.94 67.34 -2.78
CA ASP A 199 17.97 67.04 -4.22
C ASP A 199 19.16 67.72 -4.94
N SER A 200 20.34 67.13 -4.79
CA SER A 200 21.61 67.75 -5.18
C SER A 200 22.65 66.69 -5.49
N MET A 201 23.71 67.08 -6.21
CA MET A 201 24.81 66.18 -6.52
C MET A 201 25.74 66.05 -5.32
N ILE A 202 25.85 64.85 -4.77
CA ILE A 202 26.65 64.60 -3.57
C ILE A 202 28.13 64.63 -3.91
N ALA A 203 28.55 63.90 -4.95
CA ALA A 203 29.97 63.74 -5.24
C ALA A 203 30.30 63.74 -6.74
N VAL A 204 31.44 64.34 -7.07
CA VAL A 204 32.12 64.25 -8.37
C VAL A 204 33.54 63.72 -8.15
N LEU A 205 33.79 62.45 -8.45
CA LEU A 205 35.12 61.86 -8.35
C LEU A 205 35.85 61.98 -9.69
N GLY A 206 36.69 63.01 -9.81
CA GLY A 206 37.38 63.41 -11.05
C GLY A 206 36.73 64.62 -11.72
N ASN A 207 36.73 64.66 -13.06
CA ASN A 207 36.02 65.69 -13.81
C ASN A 207 34.60 65.24 -14.16
N MET A 208 33.63 66.17 -14.10
CA MET A 208 32.25 65.92 -14.51
C MET A 208 32.15 65.82 -16.05
N GLY A 209 31.38 64.84 -16.55
CA GLY A 209 31.03 64.72 -17.98
C GLY A 209 31.50 63.42 -18.65
N SER A 210 31.06 63.20 -19.89
CA SER A 210 31.39 62.00 -20.68
C SER A 210 32.83 62.04 -21.21
N GLY A 211 33.61 60.96 -21.02
CA GLY A 211 34.93 60.80 -21.64
C GLY A 211 36.04 61.71 -21.07
N VAL A 212 35.78 62.38 -19.95
CA VAL A 212 36.75 63.22 -19.24
C VAL A 212 37.64 62.39 -18.32
N THR A 213 38.76 62.96 -17.87
CA THR A 213 39.74 62.26 -17.02
C THR A 213 39.12 61.79 -15.69
N GLN A 214 39.18 60.49 -15.46
CA GLN A 214 38.64 59.78 -14.31
C GLN A 214 39.57 59.82 -13.09
N ASN A 215 38.99 59.74 -11.88
CA ASN A 215 39.69 59.28 -10.68
C ASN A 215 39.26 57.83 -10.38
N THR A 216 40.17 56.86 -10.53
CA THR A 216 39.90 55.43 -10.24
C THR A 216 40.35 55.00 -8.85
N GLY A 217 41.05 55.88 -8.13
CA GLY A 217 41.60 55.63 -6.81
C GLY A 217 40.62 55.88 -5.66
N SER A 218 39.54 56.63 -5.91
CA SER A 218 38.59 57.09 -4.89
C SER A 218 37.23 56.39 -4.99
N GLU A 219 36.51 56.36 -3.88
CA GLU A 219 35.22 55.70 -3.74
C GLU A 219 34.22 56.52 -2.91
N LEU A 220 32.94 56.23 -3.11
CA LEU A 220 31.81 56.85 -2.40
C LEU A 220 31.02 55.79 -1.65
N THR A 221 30.86 55.94 -0.34
CA THR A 221 30.15 55.00 0.52
C THR A 221 28.90 55.63 1.14
N PHE A 222 27.77 54.95 0.99
CA PHE A 222 26.50 55.29 1.61
C PHE A 222 26.16 54.28 2.72
N GLY A 223 26.19 54.74 3.97
CA GLY A 223 25.65 54.07 5.14
C GLY A 223 24.15 54.34 5.31
N ASN A 224 23.72 54.65 6.53
CA ASN A 224 22.32 54.92 6.84
C ASN A 224 21.91 56.34 6.45
N ILE A 225 20.91 56.46 5.57
CA ILE A 225 20.19 57.71 5.29
C ILE A 225 18.72 57.49 5.65
N THR A 226 18.26 58.19 6.68
CA THR A 226 17.01 57.83 7.38
C THR A 226 15.75 58.30 6.66
N THR A 227 15.81 59.39 5.90
CA THR A 227 14.71 59.84 5.03
C THR A 227 14.97 59.50 3.56
N PRO A 228 13.93 59.14 2.78
CA PRO A 228 14.07 58.97 1.33
C PRO A 228 14.67 60.21 0.65
N ILE A 229 15.57 59.99 -0.30
CA ILE A 229 16.11 61.04 -1.17
C ILE A 229 15.22 61.13 -2.41
N ASP A 230 14.53 62.26 -2.55
CA ASP A 230 13.78 62.56 -3.76
C ASP A 230 14.70 63.34 -4.73
N LEU A 231 15.04 62.71 -5.86
CA LEU A 231 16.01 63.20 -6.84
C LEU A 231 15.32 63.62 -8.13
N THR A 232 15.51 64.88 -8.56
CA THR A 232 14.97 65.37 -9.83
C THR A 232 16.05 65.30 -10.90
N PHE A 233 15.88 64.47 -11.93
CA PHE A 233 16.84 64.43 -13.03
C PHE A 233 16.77 65.69 -13.91
N GLY A 234 17.95 66.23 -14.23
CA GLY A 234 18.17 67.36 -15.15
C GLY A 234 19.59 67.32 -15.74
N THR A 235 19.94 68.19 -16.70
CA THR A 235 21.28 68.17 -17.31
C THR A 235 22.39 68.31 -16.26
N ASN A 236 23.26 67.30 -16.13
CA ASN A 236 24.30 67.21 -15.10
C ASN A 236 23.78 67.26 -13.65
N HIS A 237 22.53 66.83 -13.42
CA HIS A 237 21.91 66.74 -12.11
C HIS A 237 21.54 65.29 -11.81
N GLN A 238 22.43 64.64 -11.05
CA GLN A 238 22.40 63.23 -10.64
C GLN A 238 22.91 63.12 -9.21
N LEU A 239 22.77 61.95 -8.57
CA LEU A 239 23.21 61.80 -7.17
C LEU A 239 24.75 61.81 -7.06
N ALA A 240 25.45 61.09 -7.93
CA ALA A 240 26.92 61.12 -7.96
C ALA A 240 27.52 60.71 -9.31
N GLN A 241 28.69 61.27 -9.61
CA GLN A 241 29.60 60.72 -10.61
C GLN A 241 30.76 60.04 -9.89
N ALA A 242 30.74 58.71 -9.81
CA ALA A 242 31.68 57.92 -9.03
C ALA A 242 31.89 56.56 -9.68
N ASN A 243 33.14 56.13 -9.78
CA ASN A 243 33.47 54.84 -10.40
C ASN A 243 33.31 53.67 -9.42
N LYS A 244 33.58 53.90 -8.13
CA LYS A 244 33.41 52.94 -7.05
C LYS A 244 32.37 53.46 -6.06
N ILE A 245 31.32 52.69 -5.86
CA ILE A 245 30.20 53.04 -4.97
C ILE A 245 29.96 51.87 -4.02
N ASN A 246 29.89 52.13 -2.71
CA ASN A 246 29.62 51.13 -1.69
C ASN A 246 28.33 51.48 -0.94
N PHE A 247 27.50 50.47 -0.65
CA PHE A 247 26.36 50.58 0.24
C PHE A 247 26.59 49.74 1.50
N THR A 248 26.44 50.36 2.67
CA THR A 248 26.72 49.75 3.98
C THR A 248 25.57 49.84 4.98
N GLY A 249 24.46 50.49 4.61
CA GLY A 249 23.30 50.63 5.49
C GLY A 249 22.01 50.86 4.72
N LYS A 250 21.04 51.49 5.38
CA LYS A 250 19.72 51.76 4.82
C LYS A 250 19.71 52.99 3.92
N LEU A 251 19.21 52.85 2.69
CA LEU A 251 19.05 53.97 1.75
C LEU A 251 17.78 53.82 0.92
N THR A 252 17.02 54.90 0.77
CA THR A 252 15.87 54.95 -0.16
C THR A 252 15.99 56.13 -1.10
N ILE A 253 15.86 55.91 -2.41
CA ILE A 253 15.91 56.95 -3.44
C ILE A 253 14.66 56.86 -4.33
N ASN A 254 13.99 57.99 -4.53
CA ASN A 254 12.94 58.14 -5.53
C ASN A 254 13.37 59.18 -6.58
N ALA A 255 13.57 58.76 -7.81
CA ALA A 255 13.85 59.65 -8.95
C ALA A 255 12.69 59.63 -9.96
N THR A 256 12.16 60.79 -10.36
CA THR A 256 10.83 60.86 -11.01
C THR A 256 10.70 61.53 -12.40
N THR A 257 11.76 61.75 -13.19
CA THR A 257 11.65 62.30 -14.58
C THR A 257 12.86 61.92 -15.47
N GLY A 258 12.75 61.90 -16.82
CA GLY A 258 13.88 62.14 -17.77
C GLY A 258 14.51 60.97 -18.58
N SER A 259 14.94 61.25 -19.83
CA SER A 259 15.66 60.33 -20.76
C SER A 259 17.19 60.29 -20.57
N TYR A 260 17.75 61.19 -19.74
CA TYR A 260 19.14 61.33 -19.29
C TYR A 260 19.15 62.50 -18.27
N PRO A 261 19.86 62.51 -17.12
CA PRO A 261 20.88 61.57 -16.59
C PRO A 261 20.34 60.46 -15.67
N ALA A 262 21.24 59.59 -15.18
CA ALA A 262 20.96 58.46 -14.26
C ALA A 262 21.30 58.80 -12.80
N VAL A 263 20.96 57.95 -11.82
CA VAL A 263 21.32 58.17 -10.40
C VAL A 263 22.84 58.22 -10.23
N PHE A 264 23.54 57.25 -10.82
CA PHE A 264 24.99 57.12 -10.76
C PHE A 264 25.61 57.10 -12.15
N TRP A 265 26.70 57.86 -12.32
CA TRP A 265 27.42 57.92 -13.60
C TRP A 265 28.90 57.59 -13.39
N SER A 266 29.42 56.65 -14.20
CA SER A 266 30.85 56.35 -14.26
C SER A 266 31.49 57.00 -15.50
N ASN A 267 32.66 57.61 -15.32
CA ASN A 267 33.51 58.04 -16.45
C ASN A 267 34.67 57.06 -16.70
N ALA A 268 34.65 55.92 -16.02
CA ALA A 268 35.68 54.91 -16.07
C ALA A 268 35.40 53.77 -17.06
N SER A 269 36.45 52.99 -17.29
CA SER A 269 36.30 51.70 -17.96
C SER A 269 35.40 50.77 -17.13
N PRO A 270 34.68 49.84 -17.77
CA PRO A 270 33.92 48.81 -17.07
C PRO A 270 34.66 48.08 -15.95
N ALA A 271 35.94 47.77 -16.16
CA ALA A 271 36.76 47.02 -15.21
C ALA A 271 37.02 47.79 -13.90
N GLU A 272 36.95 49.12 -13.95
CA GLU A 272 37.21 50.03 -12.82
C GLU A 272 35.91 50.58 -12.20
N SER A 273 34.75 50.23 -12.77
CA SER A 273 33.44 50.71 -12.34
C SER A 273 32.73 49.63 -11.52
N ILE A 274 32.59 49.83 -10.21
CA ILE A 274 32.05 48.81 -9.29
C ILE A 274 31.00 49.45 -8.38
N ILE A 275 29.85 48.80 -8.26
CA ILE A 275 28.89 49.07 -7.19
C ILE A 275 28.85 47.85 -6.26
N ARG A 276 29.15 48.08 -4.98
CA ARG A 276 29.15 47.04 -3.95
C ARG A 276 28.06 47.27 -2.92
N PHE A 277 27.41 46.19 -2.51
CA PHE A 277 26.47 46.15 -1.39
C PHE A 277 27.05 45.21 -0.34
N THR A 278 27.34 45.73 0.84
CA THR A 278 27.83 44.91 1.95
C THR A 278 26.68 44.18 2.65
N ALA A 279 27.00 43.28 3.57
CA ALA A 279 26.03 42.41 4.24
C ALA A 279 24.90 43.16 4.98
N ASP A 280 25.14 44.41 5.42
CA ASP A 280 24.18 45.22 6.16
C ASP A 280 23.41 46.23 5.26
N ALA A 281 23.64 46.21 3.95
CA ALA A 281 22.97 47.10 3.02
C ALA A 281 21.47 46.77 2.90
N ASP A 282 20.62 47.79 3.04
CA ASP A 282 19.16 47.72 2.80
C ASP A 282 18.74 48.89 1.91
N VAL A 283 18.80 48.66 0.59
CA VAL A 283 18.72 49.73 -0.39
C VAL A 283 17.48 49.59 -1.27
N SER A 284 16.70 50.65 -1.40
CA SER A 284 15.52 50.70 -2.27
C SER A 284 15.60 51.90 -3.22
N ILE A 285 15.57 51.65 -4.53
CA ILE A 285 15.69 52.71 -5.54
C ILE A 285 14.58 52.58 -6.57
N LYS A 286 13.80 53.65 -6.74
CA LYS A 286 12.87 53.84 -7.84
C LYS A 286 13.40 54.90 -8.79
N THR A 287 13.67 54.54 -10.04
CA THR A 287 14.29 55.45 -11.02
C THR A 287 14.02 55.02 -12.48
N PRO A 288 13.84 55.95 -13.43
CA PRO A 288 13.87 55.61 -14.85
C PRO A 288 15.21 54.98 -15.30
N ASN A 289 16.34 55.47 -14.77
CA ASN A 289 17.68 54.98 -15.08
C ASN A 289 18.57 55.02 -13.83
N LEU A 290 19.14 53.88 -13.44
CA LEU A 290 19.97 53.78 -12.23
C LEU A 290 21.42 54.15 -12.53
N THR A 291 21.98 53.58 -13.60
CA THR A 291 23.40 53.75 -13.93
C THR A 291 23.61 54.15 -15.38
N ASN A 292 24.70 54.89 -15.61
CA ASN A 292 25.16 55.26 -16.95
C ASN A 292 26.69 55.30 -17.01
N GLY A 293 27.28 55.44 -18.20
CA GLY A 293 28.73 55.57 -18.34
C GLY A 293 29.24 56.52 -19.44
N ALA A 294 30.53 56.39 -19.78
CA ALA A 294 31.19 57.19 -20.81
C ALA A 294 30.71 56.79 -22.23
N GLY A 295 29.44 57.07 -22.54
CA GLY A 295 28.75 56.69 -23.77
C GLY A 295 27.24 56.57 -23.57
N SER A 296 26.49 56.16 -24.61
CA SER A 296 25.04 55.93 -24.55
C SER A 296 24.66 54.51 -24.10
N SER A 297 25.60 53.76 -23.51
CA SER A 297 25.39 52.39 -23.04
C SER A 297 25.08 52.38 -21.54
N ASN A 298 24.16 51.51 -21.14
CA ASN A 298 23.84 51.26 -19.73
C ASN A 298 24.82 50.24 -19.09
N LYS A 299 25.75 49.67 -19.88
CA LYS A 299 26.69 48.61 -19.44
C LYS A 299 28.03 49.21 -19.01
N HIS A 300 28.10 49.74 -17.79
CA HIS A 300 29.37 50.26 -17.27
C HIS A 300 29.76 49.67 -15.93
N TYR A 301 28.83 49.45 -15.00
CA TYR A 301 29.20 48.94 -13.69
C TYR A 301 29.23 47.41 -13.63
N GLN A 302 30.15 46.93 -12.81
CA GLN A 302 30.12 45.62 -12.20
C GLN A 302 29.38 45.72 -10.85
N TYR A 303 28.70 44.66 -10.45
CA TYR A 303 27.91 44.65 -9.21
C TYR A 303 28.36 43.50 -8.31
N LEU A 304 28.71 43.83 -7.07
CA LEU A 304 29.04 42.87 -6.02
C LEU A 304 28.06 43.04 -4.86
N MET A 305 27.42 41.95 -4.45
CA MET A 305 26.54 41.96 -3.30
C MET A 305 26.96 40.87 -2.33
N ASP A 306 27.28 41.25 -1.11
CA ASP A 306 27.68 40.33 -0.05
C ASP A 306 26.45 39.60 0.52
N ASP A 307 26.66 38.43 1.13
CA ASP A 307 25.59 37.69 1.82
C ASP A 307 24.93 38.54 2.93
N GLY A 308 23.60 38.66 2.88
CA GLY A 308 22.81 39.49 3.81
C GLY A 308 22.29 40.78 3.19
N ALA A 309 22.89 41.26 2.11
CA ALA A 309 22.46 42.48 1.43
C ALA A 309 21.01 42.38 0.92
N ALA A 310 20.27 43.49 1.02
CA ALA A 310 18.94 43.67 0.45
C ALA A 310 18.92 44.82 -0.55
N PHE A 311 18.38 44.56 -1.75
CA PHE A 311 18.24 45.56 -2.80
C PHE A 311 16.91 45.43 -3.53
N SER A 312 16.18 46.54 -3.63
CA SER A 312 14.95 46.65 -4.43
C SER A 312 15.13 47.72 -5.50
N LEU A 313 14.95 47.33 -6.76
CA LEU A 313 15.01 48.23 -7.91
C LEU A 313 13.65 48.29 -8.63
N THR A 314 13.13 49.50 -8.77
CA THR A 314 11.96 49.80 -9.59
C THR A 314 12.39 50.70 -10.74
N SER A 315 12.76 50.09 -11.87
CA SER A 315 13.37 50.77 -13.02
C SER A 315 13.09 50.03 -14.33
N ASP A 316 13.10 50.75 -15.46
CA ASP A 316 13.06 50.09 -16.78
C ASP A 316 14.44 49.53 -17.19
N GLN A 317 15.51 49.96 -16.50
CA GLN A 317 16.84 49.38 -16.63
C GLN A 317 16.94 48.11 -15.77
N ASN A 318 17.12 46.93 -16.38
CA ASN A 318 17.48 45.73 -15.64
C ASN A 318 19.01 45.57 -15.59
N ILE A 319 19.63 46.22 -14.61
CA ILE A 319 21.08 46.17 -14.41
C ILE A 319 21.63 44.79 -14.06
N PHE A 320 20.80 43.83 -13.66
CA PHE A 320 21.24 42.46 -13.36
C PHE A 320 21.03 41.50 -14.53
N GLY A 321 20.27 41.90 -15.55
CA GLY A 321 20.05 41.15 -16.79
C GLY A 321 21.25 41.27 -17.74
N SER A 322 21.02 41.57 -19.02
CA SER A 322 22.11 41.69 -20.01
C SER A 322 22.95 42.98 -19.89
N ASP A 323 22.55 43.90 -19.00
CA ASP A 323 23.11 45.25 -18.91
C ASP A 323 24.18 45.44 -17.80
N ASN A 324 24.69 44.36 -17.22
CA ASN A 324 25.88 44.39 -16.34
C ASN A 324 27.19 44.19 -17.13
N ASN A 325 28.35 44.47 -16.52
CA ASN A 325 29.68 44.07 -17.01
C ASN A 325 30.36 43.00 -16.15
N GLY A 326 29.62 42.38 -15.23
CA GLY A 326 30.14 41.48 -14.22
C GLY A 326 29.26 41.56 -12.98
N LEU A 327 28.85 40.40 -12.47
CA LEU A 327 27.86 40.33 -11.41
C LEU A 327 28.21 39.21 -10.44
N VAL A 328 28.22 39.50 -9.15
CA VAL A 328 28.38 38.49 -8.08
C VAL A 328 27.32 38.78 -7.03
N LEU A 329 26.44 37.81 -6.78
CA LEU A 329 25.38 37.92 -5.78
C LEU A 329 25.59 36.84 -4.72
N GLY A 330 25.92 37.27 -3.51
CA GLY A 330 26.23 36.40 -2.37
C GLY A 330 27.50 35.57 -2.58
N SER A 331 27.62 34.50 -1.81
CA SER A 331 28.77 33.59 -1.86
C SER A 331 28.40 32.12 -2.08
N TYR A 332 29.39 31.36 -2.55
CA TYR A 332 29.42 29.91 -2.57
C TYR A 332 30.78 29.41 -2.09
N ASP A 333 30.78 28.46 -1.17
CA ASP A 333 31.98 27.78 -0.67
C ASP A 333 31.91 26.28 -1.03
N PRO A 334 32.97 25.68 -1.63
CA PRO A 334 32.94 24.28 -2.03
C PRO A 334 32.75 23.27 -0.88
N VAL A 335 32.98 23.68 0.38
CA VAL A 335 32.84 22.81 1.56
C VAL A 335 31.49 23.04 2.26
N ASN A 336 31.07 24.30 2.36
CA ASN A 336 29.91 24.71 3.15
C ASN A 336 28.67 25.03 2.29
N GLY A 337 28.78 25.03 0.96
CA GLY A 337 27.69 25.33 0.04
C GLY A 337 27.41 26.82 -0.10
N PHE A 338 26.16 27.17 -0.43
CA PHE A 338 25.72 28.55 -0.59
C PHE A 338 25.65 29.30 0.73
N GLY A 339 26.13 30.55 0.75
CA GLY A 339 25.94 31.48 1.86
C GLY A 339 24.49 31.96 2.04
N LYS A 340 24.27 32.97 2.89
CA LYS A 340 22.91 33.50 3.18
C LYS A 340 22.21 34.06 1.94
N GLY A 341 22.97 34.49 0.93
CA GLY A 341 22.46 35.07 -0.30
C GLY A 341 22.00 36.52 -0.13
N VAL A 342 21.44 37.05 -1.21
CA VAL A 342 21.02 38.46 -1.36
C VAL A 342 19.52 38.54 -1.53
N SER A 343 18.85 39.45 -0.80
CA SER A 343 17.42 39.73 -1.02
C SER A 343 17.26 40.70 -2.17
N LEU A 344 16.86 40.21 -3.35
CA LEU A 344 16.78 41.01 -4.57
C LEU A 344 15.34 41.12 -5.07
N ARG A 345 14.85 42.34 -5.27
CA ARG A 345 13.54 42.60 -5.88
C ARG A 345 13.69 43.52 -7.09
N ILE A 346 13.19 43.09 -8.24
CA ILE A 346 13.22 43.90 -9.47
C ILE A 346 11.83 44.07 -10.08
N THR A 347 11.49 45.29 -10.46
CA THR A 347 10.19 45.68 -11.05
C THR A 347 10.40 46.81 -12.06
N ARG A 348 9.50 46.96 -13.04
CA ARG A 348 9.57 48.11 -13.97
C ARG A 348 9.24 49.43 -13.29
N PHE A 349 9.66 50.54 -13.88
CA PHE A 349 9.43 51.87 -13.31
C PHE A 349 7.94 52.18 -13.07
N ASN A 350 7.07 51.72 -13.97
CA ASN A 350 5.62 51.84 -13.87
C ASN A 350 4.95 50.81 -12.94
N GLY A 351 5.73 49.97 -12.24
CA GLY A 351 5.24 48.93 -11.33
C GLY A 351 4.75 47.64 -12.00
N THR A 352 4.85 47.53 -13.33
CA THR A 352 4.53 46.29 -14.06
C THR A 352 5.73 45.33 -14.12
N ASN A 353 5.51 44.11 -14.61
CA ASN A 353 6.56 43.11 -14.76
C ASN A 353 7.39 43.35 -16.03
N PHE A 354 8.62 42.85 -16.04
CA PHE A 354 9.37 42.74 -17.29
C PHE A 354 8.69 41.72 -18.22
N THR A 355 8.73 41.95 -19.52
CA THR A 355 8.04 41.10 -20.53
C THR A 355 9.02 40.34 -21.43
N THR A 356 10.29 40.74 -21.42
CA THR A 356 11.40 40.16 -22.18
C THR A 356 12.70 40.31 -21.39
N GLY A 357 13.74 39.57 -21.78
CA GLY A 357 15.05 39.59 -21.12
C GLY A 357 15.14 38.65 -19.91
N ASP A 358 16.31 38.61 -19.28
CA ASP A 358 16.59 37.76 -18.12
C ASP A 358 16.63 38.61 -16.84
N GLY A 359 16.24 38.05 -15.70
CA GLY A 359 16.25 38.75 -14.41
C GLY A 359 17.66 39.00 -13.91
N VAL A 360 18.39 37.92 -13.67
CA VAL A 360 19.80 37.90 -13.31
C VAL A 360 20.55 37.12 -14.39
N SER A 361 21.61 37.68 -14.96
CA SER A 361 22.32 37.06 -16.08
C SER A 361 23.81 37.38 -16.10
N ASN A 362 24.64 36.38 -16.42
CA ASN A 362 26.06 36.63 -16.71
C ASN A 362 26.32 37.05 -18.16
N SER A 363 25.28 37.14 -19.02
CA SER A 363 25.43 37.49 -20.44
C SER A 363 26.02 38.87 -20.69
N GLY A 364 25.88 39.80 -19.74
CA GLY A 364 26.52 41.11 -19.79
C GLY A 364 28.01 41.10 -19.44
N GLY A 365 28.49 40.05 -18.75
CA GLY A 365 29.87 39.97 -18.26
C GLY A 365 30.92 40.04 -19.38
N ILE A 366 31.97 40.83 -19.15
CA ILE A 366 33.10 41.00 -20.08
C ILE A 366 34.30 40.14 -19.67
N SER A 367 35.37 40.15 -20.48
CA SER A 367 36.61 39.39 -20.23
C SER A 367 37.63 40.09 -19.30
N THR A 368 37.30 41.28 -18.78
CA THR A 368 38.12 42.10 -17.88
C THR A 368 37.36 42.39 -16.57
N GLY A 369 38.05 42.82 -15.50
CA GLY A 369 37.43 42.95 -14.17
C GLY A 369 37.13 41.58 -13.54
N TYR A 370 35.91 41.36 -13.05
CA TYR A 370 35.47 40.08 -12.48
C TYR A 370 35.51 38.92 -13.46
N ASN A 371 35.44 39.16 -14.77
CA ASN A 371 35.64 38.13 -15.80
C ASN A 371 34.77 36.86 -15.66
N ASN A 372 33.50 37.02 -15.29
CA ASN A 372 32.56 35.91 -15.12
C ASN A 372 31.48 35.82 -16.23
N GLY A 373 31.66 36.55 -17.33
CA GLY A 373 30.82 36.42 -18.53
C GLY A 373 30.94 35.07 -19.25
N PRO A 374 30.27 34.90 -20.42
CA PRO A 374 30.18 33.62 -21.11
C PRO A 374 31.50 33.03 -21.58
N THR A 375 32.49 33.84 -21.90
CA THR A 375 33.85 33.42 -22.28
C THR A 375 34.85 33.62 -21.15
N GLY A 376 34.41 34.16 -20.01
CA GLY A 376 35.27 34.52 -18.90
C GLY A 376 35.74 33.33 -18.07
N ASN A 377 36.86 33.52 -17.36
CA ASN A 377 37.56 32.46 -16.62
C ASN A 377 37.27 32.42 -15.11
N LYS A 378 36.37 33.27 -14.60
CA LYS A 378 35.91 33.26 -13.21
C LYS A 378 34.53 32.66 -13.07
N ASP A 379 34.29 32.07 -11.91
CA ASP A 379 33.04 31.40 -11.56
C ASP A 379 31.86 32.38 -11.55
N VAL A 380 30.68 31.86 -11.89
CA VAL A 380 29.42 32.60 -11.76
C VAL A 380 28.79 32.24 -10.43
N VAL A 381 28.52 33.23 -9.57
CA VAL A 381 27.86 33.03 -8.27
C VAL A 381 26.64 33.94 -8.20
N PHE A 382 25.46 33.36 -8.31
CA PHE A 382 24.18 34.04 -8.14
C PHE A 382 23.37 33.35 -7.04
N ASN A 383 23.43 33.87 -5.82
CA ASN A 383 22.79 33.31 -4.63
C ASN A 383 21.73 34.28 -4.09
N LEU A 384 20.46 34.02 -4.41
CA LEU A 384 19.33 34.82 -3.93
C LEU A 384 18.77 34.26 -2.62
N ALA A 385 18.58 35.13 -1.63
CA ALA A 385 17.99 34.82 -0.34
C ALA A 385 16.46 34.79 -0.39
N GLY A 386 15.86 34.33 0.71
CA GLY A 386 14.43 34.49 0.97
C GLY A 386 13.97 35.95 0.86
N GLY A 387 12.76 36.15 0.37
CA GLY A 387 12.18 37.49 0.14
C GLY A 387 12.56 38.13 -1.20
N SER A 388 13.46 37.51 -1.99
CA SER A 388 13.71 37.92 -3.37
C SER A 388 12.48 37.71 -4.25
N LEU A 389 12.29 38.59 -5.25
CA LEU A 389 11.23 38.49 -6.25
C LEU A 389 11.76 38.89 -7.63
N ILE A 390 11.68 37.94 -8.57
CA ILE A 390 11.96 38.16 -9.99
C ILE A 390 10.71 37.75 -10.78
N ASN A 391 10.02 38.73 -11.34
CA ASN A 391 8.79 38.51 -12.11
C ASN A 391 8.95 39.03 -13.54
N ILE A 392 9.11 38.12 -14.49
CA ILE A 392 9.33 38.41 -15.91
C ILE A 392 8.40 37.54 -16.75
N SER A 393 7.33 38.14 -17.28
CA SER A 393 6.23 37.42 -17.93
C SER A 393 6.55 36.82 -19.31
N GLY A 394 7.78 36.99 -19.82
CA GLY A 394 8.20 36.46 -21.11
C GLY A 394 8.41 34.94 -21.06
N THR A 395 7.85 34.18 -22.01
CA THR A 395 7.99 32.71 -22.04
C THR A 395 9.40 32.24 -22.37
N THR A 396 10.23 33.09 -22.99
CA THR A 396 11.65 32.82 -23.28
C THR A 396 12.60 33.46 -22.27
N SER A 397 12.07 34.20 -21.28
CA SER A 397 12.84 34.89 -20.27
C SER A 397 13.33 33.96 -19.17
N ASN A 398 14.56 34.14 -18.70
CA ASN A 398 15.09 33.40 -17.55
C ASN A 398 14.99 34.25 -16.27
N GLY A 399 14.69 33.63 -15.12
CA GLY A 399 14.82 34.27 -13.82
C GLY A 399 16.28 34.49 -13.49
N ILE A 400 17.04 33.40 -13.53
CA ILE A 400 18.49 33.38 -13.41
C ILE A 400 19.07 32.65 -14.63
N LEU A 401 19.99 33.29 -15.37
CA LEU A 401 20.71 32.71 -16.50
C LEU A 401 22.22 32.75 -16.26
N ALA A 402 22.88 31.61 -16.41
CA ALA A 402 24.33 31.57 -16.53
C ALA A 402 24.77 30.70 -17.69
N THR A 403 25.72 31.20 -18.49
CA THR A 403 26.32 30.43 -19.58
C THR A 403 27.84 30.52 -19.51
N LYS A 404 28.51 29.41 -19.85
CA LYS A 404 29.95 29.32 -20.04
C LYS A 404 30.25 28.54 -21.32
N THR A 405 31.03 29.16 -22.19
CA THR A 405 31.30 28.70 -23.54
C THR A 405 32.79 28.36 -23.71
N GLY A 406 33.08 27.51 -24.69
CA GLY A 406 34.43 27.04 -25.01
C GLY A 406 34.83 25.77 -24.26
N ALA A 407 35.37 24.78 -24.98
CA ALA A 407 35.74 23.47 -24.44
C ALA A 407 36.84 23.54 -23.35
N GLY A 408 37.68 24.57 -23.38
CA GLY A 408 38.74 24.79 -22.40
C GLY A 408 38.32 25.58 -21.15
N ASN A 409 37.05 25.98 -21.02
CA ASN A 409 36.62 26.77 -19.86
C ASN A 409 36.58 25.91 -18.59
N LEU A 410 37.30 26.34 -17.55
CA LEU A 410 37.43 25.63 -16.26
C LEU A 410 36.55 26.24 -15.15
N SER A 411 35.88 27.36 -15.42
CA SER A 411 35.10 28.09 -14.40
C SER A 411 33.76 27.44 -14.12
N ASN A 412 33.30 27.52 -12.87
CA ASN A 412 32.07 26.89 -12.41
C ASN A 412 30.87 27.84 -12.48
N ILE A 413 29.67 27.27 -12.40
CA ILE A 413 28.40 27.99 -12.31
C ILE A 413 27.70 27.56 -11.00
N TYR A 414 27.46 28.51 -10.10
CA TYR A 414 26.77 28.33 -8.82
C TYR A 414 25.54 29.24 -8.75
N LEU A 415 24.34 28.67 -8.92
CA LEU A 415 23.08 29.42 -8.91
C LEU A 415 22.17 28.91 -7.79
N ALA A 416 21.68 29.80 -6.93
CA ALA A 416 20.70 29.45 -5.91
C ALA A 416 19.61 30.51 -5.80
N SER A 417 18.40 30.09 -5.45
CA SER A 417 17.31 31.00 -5.11
C SER A 417 16.45 30.49 -3.96
N GLY A 418 16.29 31.30 -2.92
CA GLY A 418 15.22 31.19 -1.92
C GLY A 418 14.04 32.13 -2.17
N GLY A 419 14.03 32.84 -3.30
CA GLY A 419 12.98 33.80 -3.66
C GLY A 419 11.84 33.23 -4.51
N GLU A 420 10.90 34.09 -4.85
CA GLU A 420 9.85 33.80 -5.84
C GLU A 420 10.31 34.19 -7.25
N LEU A 421 10.39 33.21 -8.14
CA LEU A 421 10.71 33.38 -9.56
C LEU A 421 9.46 33.08 -10.39
N ILE A 422 8.97 34.07 -11.13
CA ILE A 422 7.82 33.94 -12.04
C ILE A 422 8.30 34.29 -13.44
N THR A 423 8.67 33.28 -14.24
CA THR A 423 9.43 33.47 -15.48
C THR A 423 9.13 32.43 -16.58
N GLY A 424 9.74 32.58 -17.76
CA GLY A 424 9.75 31.51 -18.77
C GLY A 424 10.55 30.29 -18.31
N THR A 425 11.82 30.50 -17.94
CA THR A 425 12.64 29.51 -17.22
C THR A 425 13.04 30.05 -15.86
N GLY A 426 12.89 29.29 -14.78
CA GLY A 426 13.27 29.74 -13.42
C GLY A 426 14.78 29.95 -13.30
N ILE A 427 15.53 28.85 -13.28
CA ILE A 427 16.99 28.84 -13.24
C ILE A 427 17.51 28.12 -14.48
N SER A 428 18.41 28.74 -15.24
CA SER A 428 19.00 28.18 -16.46
C SER A 428 20.52 28.28 -16.43
N ALA A 429 21.20 27.14 -16.57
CA ALA A 429 22.64 27.05 -16.65
C ALA A 429 23.09 26.25 -17.87
N ALA A 430 24.11 26.74 -18.58
CA ALA A 430 24.76 26.01 -19.66
C ALA A 430 26.30 26.09 -19.58
N HIS A 431 26.98 24.95 -19.68
CA HIS A 431 28.44 24.86 -19.63
C HIS A 431 29.00 23.97 -20.73
N ALA A 432 29.94 24.48 -21.53
CA ALA A 432 30.54 23.75 -22.66
C ALA A 432 31.98 23.24 -22.40
N GLY A 433 32.60 23.63 -21.28
CA GLY A 433 33.96 23.23 -20.88
C GLY A 433 33.99 22.14 -19.80
N SER A 434 34.91 22.23 -18.84
CA SER A 434 35.10 21.23 -17.76
C SER A 434 34.74 21.73 -16.34
N GLY A 435 34.30 22.97 -16.19
CA GLY A 435 33.75 23.48 -14.94
C GLY A 435 32.40 22.84 -14.56
N ASN A 436 32.07 22.87 -13.27
CA ASN A 436 30.87 22.26 -12.71
C ASN A 436 29.67 23.22 -12.73
N ILE A 437 28.46 22.67 -12.80
CA ILE A 437 27.19 23.37 -12.57
C ILE A 437 26.60 22.90 -11.22
N VAL A 438 26.29 23.84 -10.32
CA VAL A 438 25.58 23.59 -9.05
C VAL A 438 24.39 24.54 -8.97
N LEU A 439 23.18 23.98 -8.93
CA LEU A 439 21.93 24.73 -8.87
C LEU A 439 21.14 24.38 -7.61
N GLU A 440 20.52 25.38 -6.95
CA GLU A 440 19.69 25.17 -5.77
C GLU A 440 18.40 26.00 -5.82
N ASN A 441 17.24 25.35 -5.67
CA ASN A 441 16.03 26.02 -5.20
C ASN A 441 15.93 25.79 -3.68
N LYS A 442 16.21 26.82 -2.89
CA LYS A 442 16.35 26.72 -1.44
C LYS A 442 15.02 26.43 -0.76
N THR A 443 15.07 26.05 0.51
CA THR A 443 13.86 25.92 1.35
C THR A 443 13.03 27.21 1.32
N GLY A 444 11.75 27.09 0.97
CA GLY A 444 10.83 28.23 0.81
C GLY A 444 10.94 28.98 -0.52
N GLY A 445 11.90 28.61 -1.39
CA GLY A 445 11.99 29.11 -2.75
C GLY A 445 10.82 28.61 -3.59
N LYS A 446 10.28 29.50 -4.44
CA LYS A 446 9.10 29.23 -5.26
C LYS A 446 9.38 29.59 -6.71
N ILE A 447 9.39 28.59 -7.59
CA ILE A 447 9.60 28.77 -9.02
C ILE A 447 8.28 28.47 -9.73
N THR A 448 7.70 29.46 -10.41
CA THR A 448 6.55 29.29 -11.30
C THR A 448 6.99 29.63 -12.72
N ALA A 449 7.19 28.62 -13.56
CA ALA A 449 7.80 28.83 -14.87
C ALA A 449 7.29 27.87 -15.96
N VAL A 450 7.60 28.13 -17.23
CA VAL A 450 7.40 27.12 -18.29
C VAL A 450 8.37 25.95 -18.07
N THR A 451 9.65 26.27 -17.83
CA THR A 451 10.66 25.33 -17.33
C THR A 451 11.15 25.76 -15.95
N GLY A 452 11.09 24.90 -14.93
CA GLY A 452 11.53 25.26 -13.59
C GLY A 452 13.04 25.48 -13.51
N ILE A 453 13.81 24.39 -13.63
CA ILE A 453 15.27 24.42 -13.66
C ILE A 453 15.79 23.73 -14.93
N LYS A 454 16.75 24.35 -15.61
CA LYS A 454 17.39 23.83 -16.82
C LYS A 454 18.91 23.80 -16.64
N ALA A 455 19.51 22.62 -16.84
CA ALA A 455 20.97 22.46 -16.83
C ALA A 455 21.45 21.76 -18.12
N VAL A 456 22.36 22.40 -18.83
CA VAL A 456 22.95 21.87 -20.07
C VAL A 456 24.46 21.78 -19.92
N HIS A 457 25.00 20.57 -19.91
CA HIS A 457 26.45 20.36 -19.84
C HIS A 457 26.96 19.62 -21.08
N SER A 458 27.55 20.34 -22.04
CA SER A 458 28.06 19.75 -23.29
C SER A 458 29.55 19.38 -23.24
N GLY A 459 30.26 19.69 -22.15
CA GLY A 459 31.66 19.31 -21.94
C GLY A 459 31.84 18.13 -20.96
N THR A 460 32.86 18.17 -20.10
CA THR A 460 33.26 17.06 -19.19
C THR A 460 33.08 17.31 -17.69
N GLY A 461 32.76 18.54 -17.27
CA GLY A 461 32.53 18.90 -15.88
C GLY A 461 31.21 18.38 -15.30
N SER A 462 30.99 18.64 -14.01
CA SER A 462 29.86 18.38 -13.10
C SER A 462 28.46 18.91 -13.44
N ALA A 463 27.37 18.25 -13.06
CA ALA A 463 26.09 18.93 -12.82
C ALA A 463 25.38 18.35 -11.57
N SER A 464 25.05 19.21 -10.61
CA SER A 464 24.25 18.88 -9.44
C SER A 464 23.12 19.90 -9.22
N LEU A 465 21.93 19.40 -8.92
CA LEU A 465 20.75 20.19 -8.59
C LEU A 465 20.24 19.81 -7.21
N GLU A 466 19.84 20.81 -6.45
CA GLU A 466 19.10 20.66 -5.21
C GLU A 466 17.76 21.40 -5.32
N ASN A 467 16.66 20.73 -4.98
CA ASN A 467 15.35 21.34 -4.86
C ASN A 467 14.79 21.06 -3.46
N HIS A 468 14.75 22.09 -2.63
CA HIS A 468 14.18 22.10 -1.29
C HIS A 468 12.93 22.98 -1.19
N GLY A 469 12.51 23.60 -2.31
CA GLY A 469 11.33 24.44 -2.41
C GLY A 469 10.29 23.89 -3.38
N ASP A 470 9.44 24.78 -3.88
CA ASP A 470 8.35 24.44 -4.79
C ASP A 470 8.67 24.87 -6.22
N ILE A 471 8.58 23.93 -7.16
CA ILE A 471 8.63 24.19 -8.59
C ILE A 471 7.24 23.93 -9.17
N THR A 472 6.68 24.88 -9.90
CA THR A 472 5.43 24.73 -10.66
C THR A 472 5.73 24.98 -12.14
N SER A 473 5.46 23.99 -12.99
CA SER A 473 5.87 24.02 -14.39
C SER A 473 4.79 23.60 -15.37
N THR A 474 4.76 24.21 -16.56
CA THR A 474 3.83 23.86 -17.66
C THR A 474 4.47 23.09 -18.83
N ALA A 475 5.81 23.02 -18.91
CA ALA A 475 6.51 22.21 -19.90
C ALA A 475 7.51 21.24 -19.25
N ASN A 476 8.42 21.72 -18.40
CA ASN A 476 9.40 20.87 -17.72
C ASN A 476 9.68 21.37 -16.29
N GLY A 477 9.54 20.53 -15.26
CA GLY A 477 9.93 20.93 -13.90
C GLY A 477 11.45 21.11 -13.80
N ILE A 478 12.17 20.03 -14.09
CA ILE A 478 13.63 20.00 -14.22
C ILE A 478 13.98 19.42 -15.59
N SER A 479 14.85 20.08 -16.36
CA SER A 479 15.35 19.59 -17.64
C SER A 479 16.87 19.55 -17.63
N VAL A 480 17.45 18.38 -17.86
CA VAL A 480 18.90 18.16 -17.86
C VAL A 480 19.37 17.59 -19.19
N SER A 481 20.50 18.07 -19.69
CA SER A 481 21.05 17.64 -20.99
C SER A 481 22.56 17.45 -20.91
N SER A 482 23.06 16.35 -21.49
CA SER A 482 24.50 16.09 -21.59
C SER A 482 24.88 15.41 -22.91
N ALA A 483 26.04 15.78 -23.46
CA ALA A 483 26.60 15.16 -24.66
C ALA A 483 27.36 13.85 -24.37
N ASN A 484 27.83 13.63 -23.13
CA ASN A 484 28.87 12.65 -22.80
C ASN A 484 28.45 11.60 -21.74
N GLN A 485 27.18 11.18 -21.71
CA GLN A 485 26.67 10.22 -20.72
C GLN A 485 26.92 10.62 -19.26
N GLN A 486 26.78 11.91 -18.96
CA GLN A 486 27.00 12.39 -17.62
C GLN A 486 25.83 12.05 -16.69
N THR A 487 26.15 11.59 -15.49
CA THR A 487 25.21 11.53 -14.36
C THR A 487 25.00 12.92 -13.77
N VAL A 488 23.75 13.37 -13.72
CA VAL A 488 23.30 14.59 -13.05
C VAL A 488 22.65 14.19 -11.72
N ASN A 489 23.24 14.65 -10.62
CA ASN A 489 22.73 14.39 -9.28
C ASN A 489 21.60 15.39 -8.97
N ILE A 490 20.41 14.91 -8.66
CA ILE A 490 19.24 15.72 -8.32
C ILE A 490 18.78 15.33 -6.91
N ASN A 491 19.01 16.20 -5.93
CA ASN A 491 18.46 16.02 -4.59
C ASN A 491 17.18 16.84 -4.46
N ASN A 492 16.04 16.18 -4.46
CA ASN A 492 14.73 16.81 -4.30
C ASN A 492 14.17 16.61 -2.88
N THR A 493 15.01 16.18 -1.92
CA THR A 493 14.58 15.94 -0.54
C THR A 493 14.03 17.22 0.10
N GLY A 494 12.76 17.17 0.54
CA GLY A 494 12.05 18.33 1.09
C GLY A 494 11.47 19.28 0.04
N GLY A 495 11.72 19.05 -1.25
CA GLY A 495 11.16 19.82 -2.35
C GLY A 495 9.94 19.17 -3.02
N THR A 496 9.17 20.01 -3.69
CA THR A 496 7.99 19.62 -4.49
C THR A 496 8.16 20.07 -5.94
N ILE A 497 7.84 19.20 -6.89
CA ILE A 497 7.73 19.53 -8.31
C ILE A 497 6.28 19.31 -8.75
N ASN A 498 5.59 20.39 -9.12
CA ASN A 498 4.21 20.41 -9.61
C ASN A 498 4.20 20.60 -11.14
N ALA A 499 4.12 19.52 -11.89
CA ALA A 499 4.03 19.55 -13.35
C ALA A 499 2.55 19.55 -13.78
N THR A 500 2.06 20.68 -14.27
CA THR A 500 0.67 20.82 -14.72
C THR A 500 0.46 20.38 -16.17
N SER A 501 1.54 20.33 -16.95
CA SER A 501 1.65 19.83 -18.31
C SER A 501 3.12 19.43 -18.58
N GLY A 502 3.38 18.72 -19.68
CA GLY A 502 4.74 18.32 -20.07
C GLY A 502 5.35 17.28 -19.12
N ASN A 503 6.59 17.48 -18.67
CA ASN A 503 7.33 16.54 -17.82
C ASN A 503 7.72 17.15 -16.47
N ALA A 504 7.69 16.40 -15.37
CA ALA A 504 8.24 16.90 -14.11
C ALA A 504 9.77 16.89 -14.13
N VAL A 505 10.38 15.81 -14.65
CA VAL A 505 11.82 15.71 -14.86
C VAL A 505 12.10 15.14 -16.24
N GLU A 506 12.95 15.81 -17.02
CA GLU A 506 13.34 15.41 -18.37
C GLU A 506 14.86 15.24 -18.48
N SER A 507 15.28 14.08 -19.00
CA SER A 507 16.64 13.86 -19.50
C SER A 507 16.66 14.02 -21.03
N LEU A 508 17.53 14.90 -21.51
CA LEU A 508 17.82 15.14 -22.92
C LEU A 508 19.19 14.60 -23.31
N LEU A 509 19.32 14.24 -24.60
CA LEU A 509 20.52 13.65 -25.18
C LEU A 509 20.96 12.42 -24.37
N LYS A 510 22.13 12.47 -23.73
CA LYS A 510 22.72 11.36 -22.98
C LYS A 510 22.78 11.64 -21.47
N ALA A 511 22.03 12.60 -20.94
CA ALA A 511 22.05 12.86 -19.50
C ALA A 511 21.46 11.68 -18.70
N GLN A 512 22.21 11.15 -17.74
CA GLN A 512 21.69 10.16 -16.79
C GLN A 512 21.22 10.88 -15.53
N ILE A 513 20.09 10.48 -14.98
CA ILE A 513 19.51 11.12 -13.79
C ILE A 513 19.80 10.22 -12.59
N ASN A 514 20.37 10.80 -11.54
CA ASN A 514 20.47 10.20 -10.22
C ASN A 514 19.67 11.06 -9.25
N MET A 515 18.40 10.71 -9.02
CA MET A 515 17.47 11.51 -8.24
C MET A 515 17.16 10.87 -6.87
N LEU A 516 17.19 11.71 -5.84
CA LEU A 516 16.91 11.35 -4.45
C LEU A 516 15.77 12.20 -3.88
N GLY A 517 14.76 11.56 -3.31
CA GLY A 517 13.81 12.19 -2.41
C GLY A 517 12.73 13.06 -3.06
N GLY A 518 11.82 13.52 -2.19
CA GLY A 518 10.83 14.56 -2.48
C GLY A 518 9.57 14.10 -3.19
N VAL A 519 8.72 15.08 -3.50
CA VAL A 519 7.39 14.87 -4.06
C VAL A 519 7.31 15.41 -5.48
N ILE A 520 6.76 14.61 -6.38
CA ILE A 520 6.38 15.02 -7.74
C ILE A 520 4.87 14.90 -7.86
N ASN A 521 4.20 16.01 -8.16
CA ASN A 521 2.77 16.04 -8.47
C ASN A 521 2.60 16.29 -9.97
N THR A 522 1.87 15.40 -10.65
CA THR A 522 1.47 15.62 -12.04
C THR A 522 -0.04 15.81 -12.12
N SER A 523 -0.50 16.66 -13.03
CA SER A 523 -1.92 16.84 -13.35
C SER A 523 -2.17 16.83 -14.85
N GLY A 524 -3.42 16.65 -15.27
CA GLY A 524 -3.76 16.54 -16.69
C GLY A 524 -2.98 15.39 -17.35
N SER A 525 -2.35 15.66 -18.50
CA SER A 525 -1.53 14.68 -19.24
C SER A 525 -0.03 14.74 -18.89
N ALA A 526 0.37 15.40 -17.80
CA ALA A 526 1.78 15.56 -17.45
C ALA A 526 2.45 14.24 -17.05
N THR A 527 3.67 14.02 -17.51
CA THR A 527 4.48 12.83 -17.22
C THR A 527 5.48 13.11 -16.10
N ALA A 528 5.70 12.18 -15.17
CA ALA A 528 6.65 12.41 -14.08
C ALA A 528 8.10 12.43 -14.61
N PHE A 529 8.50 11.42 -15.38
CA PHE A 529 9.85 11.29 -15.90
C PHE A 529 9.86 11.05 -17.41
N LYS A 530 10.61 11.89 -18.14
CA LYS A 530 10.95 11.63 -19.53
C LYS A 530 12.43 11.28 -19.65
N LEU A 531 12.71 10.03 -20.03
CA LEU A 531 14.05 9.43 -19.97
C LEU A 531 14.53 9.01 -21.36
N ASN A 532 15.65 9.57 -21.83
CA ASN A 532 16.11 9.32 -23.19
C ASN A 532 17.13 8.19 -23.33
N ASP A 533 18.23 8.18 -22.58
CA ASP A 533 19.33 7.23 -22.78
C ASP A 533 20.08 6.95 -21.47
N GLY A 534 20.67 5.77 -21.36
CA GLY A 534 21.52 5.37 -20.24
C GLY A 534 20.76 4.83 -19.03
N ALA A 535 21.51 4.66 -17.93
CA ALA A 535 20.99 4.11 -16.67
C ALA A 535 20.64 5.24 -15.70
N HIS A 536 19.36 5.37 -15.36
CA HIS A 536 18.82 6.32 -14.41
C HIS A 536 18.60 5.63 -13.04
N GLN A 537 18.78 6.38 -11.96
CA GLN A 537 18.55 5.94 -10.59
C GLN A 537 17.55 6.87 -9.92
N LEU A 538 16.45 6.31 -9.41
CA LEU A 538 15.37 7.03 -8.76
C LEU A 538 15.17 6.43 -7.36
N THR A 539 15.44 7.21 -6.32
CA THR A 539 15.50 6.74 -4.94
C THR A 539 14.61 7.55 -4.01
N ASP A 540 13.74 6.89 -3.24
CA ASP A 540 12.88 7.49 -2.21
C ASP A 540 12.00 8.65 -2.71
N ILE A 541 11.51 8.55 -3.95
CA ILE A 541 10.66 9.57 -4.59
C ILE A 541 9.20 9.20 -4.40
N THR A 542 8.36 10.19 -4.07
CA THR A 542 6.90 10.04 -4.15
C THR A 542 6.37 10.73 -5.40
N VAL A 543 5.67 9.98 -6.26
CA VAL A 543 5.02 10.49 -7.47
C VAL A 543 3.51 10.39 -7.31
N ASN A 544 2.81 11.52 -7.39
CA ASN A 544 1.37 11.61 -7.38
C ASN A 544 0.85 11.91 -8.79
N LEU A 545 0.29 10.88 -9.44
CA LEU A 545 -0.39 11.00 -10.73
C LEU A 545 -1.86 11.42 -10.50
N ASN A 546 -2.09 12.73 -10.37
CA ASN A 546 -3.42 13.29 -10.13
C ASN A 546 -4.24 13.47 -11.43
N GLY A 547 -3.68 13.11 -12.59
CA GLY A 547 -4.31 13.20 -13.91
C GLY A 547 -4.27 11.88 -14.68
N THR A 548 -4.29 11.99 -16.01
CA THR A 548 -4.18 10.87 -16.96
C THR A 548 -2.79 10.69 -17.54
N GLY A 549 -1.81 11.50 -17.11
CA GLY A 549 -0.41 11.34 -17.49
C GLY A 549 0.25 10.10 -16.90
N ASN A 550 1.50 9.86 -17.30
CA ASN A 550 2.22 8.61 -17.00
C ASN A 550 3.35 8.84 -15.99
N MET A 551 3.81 7.78 -15.33
CA MET A 551 5.06 7.85 -14.57
C MET A 551 6.27 8.05 -15.50
N PHE A 552 6.32 7.34 -16.63
CA PHE A 552 7.44 7.36 -17.56
C PHE A 552 7.02 7.63 -19.00
N ALA A 553 7.83 8.43 -19.69
CA ALA A 553 7.94 8.46 -21.15
C ALA A 553 9.42 8.20 -21.49
N LYS A 554 9.74 6.98 -21.93
CA LYS A 554 11.14 6.56 -22.11
C LYS A 554 11.40 5.98 -23.49
N THR A 555 12.66 6.07 -23.96
CA THR A 555 13.10 5.31 -25.14
C THR A 555 13.51 3.89 -24.76
N ALA A 556 13.74 3.03 -25.75
CA ALA A 556 14.24 1.67 -25.53
C ALA A 556 15.66 1.61 -24.94
N ALA A 557 16.47 2.66 -25.10
CA ALA A 557 17.84 2.71 -24.57
C ALA A 557 17.90 3.15 -23.10
N ALA A 558 16.83 3.77 -22.59
CA ALA A 558 16.76 4.23 -21.21
C ALA A 558 16.39 3.08 -20.26
N GLN A 559 17.18 2.95 -19.19
CA GLN A 559 16.93 2.02 -18.09
C GLN A 559 16.72 2.82 -16.80
N ALA A 560 15.82 2.38 -15.91
CA ALA A 560 15.59 3.05 -14.63
C ALA A 560 15.56 2.05 -13.47
N ALA A 561 16.45 2.26 -12.50
CA ALA A 561 16.42 1.56 -11.23
C ALA A 561 15.56 2.35 -10.24
N LEU A 562 14.49 1.72 -9.75
CA LEU A 562 13.55 2.27 -8.77
C LEU A 562 13.87 1.67 -7.40
N THR A 563 14.16 2.53 -6.42
CA THR A 563 14.55 2.11 -5.07
C THR A 563 13.69 2.85 -4.04
N GLY A 564 12.75 2.17 -3.39
CA GLY A 564 11.84 2.79 -2.42
C GLY A 564 10.90 3.85 -3.02
N VAL A 565 10.60 3.78 -4.33
CA VAL A 565 9.74 4.75 -5.00
C VAL A 565 8.27 4.45 -4.69
N THR A 566 7.50 5.49 -4.34
CA THR A 566 6.05 5.41 -4.16
C THR A 566 5.34 6.08 -5.33
N LEU A 567 4.46 5.35 -6.00
CA LEU A 567 3.62 5.83 -7.09
C LEU A 567 2.15 5.82 -6.65
N ASN A 568 1.54 6.99 -6.52
CA ASN A 568 0.11 7.14 -6.24
C ASN A 568 -0.65 7.44 -7.53
N VAL A 569 -1.58 6.57 -7.90
CA VAL A 569 -2.38 6.63 -9.12
C VAL A 569 -3.83 6.95 -8.75
N LEU A 570 -4.39 8.03 -9.31
CA LEU A 570 -5.79 8.39 -9.10
C LEU A 570 -6.70 7.78 -10.19
N ASN A 571 -6.69 8.33 -11.40
CA ASN A 571 -7.61 7.95 -12.49
C ASN A 571 -6.90 7.42 -13.76
N GLY A 572 -5.59 7.66 -13.89
CA GLY A 572 -4.80 7.22 -15.05
C GLY A 572 -4.20 5.82 -14.90
N THR A 573 -3.18 5.55 -15.70
CA THR A 573 -2.36 4.33 -15.61
C THR A 573 -1.00 4.69 -15.02
N GLY A 574 -0.58 3.99 -13.96
CA GLY A 574 0.72 4.19 -13.33
C GLY A 574 1.88 3.82 -14.26
N LEU A 575 1.94 2.54 -14.62
CA LEU A 575 2.96 1.96 -15.51
C LEU A 575 2.30 1.25 -16.70
N SER A 576 2.58 1.73 -17.91
CA SER A 576 2.14 1.11 -19.17
C SER A 576 3.26 0.40 -19.94
N ASP A 577 4.51 0.53 -19.46
CA ASP A 577 5.70 -0.12 -20.01
C ASP A 577 6.72 -0.29 -18.88
N ILE A 578 7.16 -1.52 -18.66
CA ILE A 578 8.15 -1.88 -17.63
C ILE A 578 9.51 -2.29 -18.21
N SER A 579 9.68 -2.27 -19.53
CA SER A 579 10.94 -2.65 -20.17
C SER A 579 12.09 -1.76 -19.68
N GLY A 580 13.21 -2.34 -19.26
CA GLY A 580 14.33 -1.57 -18.70
C GLY A 580 14.09 -0.98 -17.30
N LEU A 581 12.96 -1.26 -16.65
CA LEU A 581 12.75 -0.93 -15.24
C LEU A 581 13.31 -2.04 -14.35
N THR A 582 14.02 -1.66 -13.29
CA THR A 582 14.46 -2.57 -12.24
C THR A 582 13.93 -2.11 -10.89
N PHE A 583 13.15 -2.94 -10.22
CA PHE A 583 12.70 -2.68 -8.86
C PHE A 583 13.74 -3.19 -7.86
N LYS A 584 14.16 -2.33 -6.93
CA LYS A 584 15.06 -2.66 -5.82
C LYS A 584 14.44 -2.24 -4.50
N ALA A 585 14.68 -3.02 -3.45
CA ALA A 585 14.31 -2.64 -2.10
C ALA A 585 15.18 -1.46 -1.66
N GLY A 586 14.56 -0.41 -1.14
CA GLY A 586 15.24 0.73 -0.52
C GLY A 586 15.36 0.57 0.99
N GLN A 587 16.00 1.56 1.64
CA GLN A 587 16.07 1.63 3.11
C GLN A 587 14.68 1.77 3.74
N ASN A 588 13.74 2.38 3.01
CA ASN A 588 12.37 2.62 3.44
C ASN A 588 11.38 1.54 2.94
N GLY A 589 11.87 0.39 2.47
CA GLY A 589 11.06 -0.72 2.00
C GLY A 589 11.03 -0.88 0.48
N ASN A 590 10.08 -1.68 0.00
CA ASN A 590 9.86 -1.95 -1.41
C ASN A 590 9.31 -0.74 -2.16
N ASN A 591 9.37 -0.79 -3.49
CA ASN A 591 8.62 0.15 -4.31
C ASN A 591 7.13 -0.12 -4.12
N THR A 592 6.34 0.94 -4.05
CA THR A 592 4.89 0.82 -3.79
C THR A 592 4.10 1.50 -4.90
N ILE A 593 3.09 0.82 -5.44
CA ILE A 593 2.08 1.44 -6.31
C ILE A 593 0.76 1.46 -5.55
N ASN A 594 0.24 2.65 -5.24
CA ASN A 594 -1.06 2.83 -4.63
C ASN A 594 -2.07 3.31 -5.68
N VAL A 595 -3.13 2.54 -5.91
CA VAL A 595 -4.25 2.91 -6.78
C VAL A 595 -5.37 3.43 -5.89
N ASN A 596 -5.47 4.76 -5.77
CA ASN A 596 -6.35 5.43 -4.81
C ASN A 596 -7.71 5.85 -5.41
N GLY A 597 -7.83 5.93 -6.74
CA GLY A 597 -9.07 6.23 -7.45
C GLY A 597 -9.51 5.07 -8.35
N SER A 598 -10.11 5.39 -9.51
CA SER A 598 -10.55 4.41 -10.50
C SER A 598 -9.49 4.02 -11.53
N GLY A 599 -8.24 4.44 -11.34
CA GLY A 599 -7.13 4.21 -12.26
C GLY A 599 -6.62 2.76 -12.27
N THR A 600 -5.49 2.55 -12.95
CA THR A 600 -4.80 1.25 -13.03
C THR A 600 -3.36 1.39 -12.57
N GLY A 601 -2.88 0.50 -11.69
CA GLY A 601 -1.49 0.51 -11.24
C GLY A 601 -0.53 0.17 -12.39
N ILE A 602 -0.69 -1.02 -12.97
CA ILE A 602 0.11 -1.54 -14.09
C ILE A 602 -0.82 -2.01 -15.21
N ALA A 603 -0.57 -1.60 -16.45
CA ALA A 603 -1.27 -2.09 -17.64
C ALA A 603 -0.28 -2.57 -18.70
N LEU A 604 -0.24 -3.88 -18.98
CA LEU A 604 0.75 -4.48 -19.88
C LEU A 604 0.11 -5.50 -20.84
N THR A 605 0.89 -5.97 -21.81
CA THR A 605 0.59 -7.24 -22.49
C THR A 605 0.96 -8.41 -21.57
N ASN A 606 0.40 -9.59 -21.83
CA ASN A 606 0.72 -10.80 -21.09
C ASN A 606 2.22 -11.13 -21.11
N THR A 607 2.88 -10.97 -22.26
CA THR A 607 4.34 -11.14 -22.38
C THR A 607 5.13 -10.13 -21.58
N GLY A 608 4.65 -8.88 -21.50
CA GLY A 608 5.24 -7.85 -20.65
C GLY A 608 5.09 -8.19 -19.17
N LEU A 609 3.91 -8.62 -18.74
CA LEU A 609 3.62 -8.95 -17.35
C LEU A 609 4.37 -10.21 -16.88
N SER A 610 4.50 -11.24 -17.72
CA SER A 610 5.33 -12.41 -17.42
C SER A 610 6.81 -12.07 -17.19
N GLY A 611 7.29 -10.95 -17.74
CA GLY A 611 8.64 -10.44 -17.50
C GLY A 611 8.78 -9.53 -16.27
N LEU A 612 7.71 -9.32 -15.49
CA LEU A 612 7.74 -8.44 -14.32
C LEU A 612 8.61 -9.03 -13.19
N ASN A 613 9.76 -8.39 -12.94
CA ASN A 613 10.51 -8.61 -11.71
C ASN A 613 9.81 -7.87 -10.55
N SER A 614 9.09 -8.64 -9.73
CA SER A 614 8.23 -8.14 -8.65
C SER A 614 8.85 -8.24 -7.25
N ASP A 615 10.06 -8.78 -7.12
CA ASP A 615 10.68 -9.11 -5.82
C ASP A 615 10.75 -7.92 -4.82
N ALA A 616 10.75 -6.68 -5.33
CA ALA A 616 10.75 -5.46 -4.52
C ALA A 616 9.62 -4.48 -4.92
N LEU A 617 8.44 -5.02 -5.20
CA LEU A 617 7.25 -4.27 -5.62
C LEU A 617 6.01 -4.73 -4.85
N ASP A 618 5.37 -3.80 -4.16
CA ASP A 618 4.06 -3.98 -3.53
C ASP A 618 3.01 -3.12 -4.26
N ILE A 619 1.82 -3.67 -4.47
CA ILE A 619 0.70 -2.97 -5.10
C ILE A 619 -0.47 -2.91 -4.13
N ASN A 620 -1.00 -1.72 -3.87
CA ASN A 620 -2.17 -1.52 -3.04
C ASN A 620 -3.28 -0.87 -3.86
N VAL A 621 -4.47 -1.46 -3.85
CA VAL A 621 -5.68 -0.96 -4.52
C VAL A 621 -6.63 -0.48 -3.45
N ASN A 622 -6.62 0.84 -3.21
CA ASN A 622 -7.39 1.51 -2.16
C ASN A 622 -8.69 2.16 -2.69
N GLY A 623 -8.81 2.35 -4.01
CA GLY A 623 -10.02 2.85 -4.67
C GLY A 623 -10.73 1.79 -5.52
N ALA A 624 -11.70 2.21 -6.32
CA ALA A 624 -12.43 1.35 -7.27
C ALA A 624 -11.62 0.95 -8.53
N GLY A 625 -10.31 1.18 -8.51
CA GLY A 625 -9.41 0.93 -9.63
C GLY A 625 -8.92 -0.52 -9.71
N LYS A 626 -7.88 -0.72 -10.52
CA LYS A 626 -7.28 -2.04 -10.76
C LYS A 626 -5.79 -2.03 -10.41
N GLY A 627 -5.30 -3.06 -9.74
CA GLY A 627 -3.88 -3.22 -9.46
C GLY A 627 -3.10 -3.46 -10.74
N ILE A 628 -3.43 -4.56 -11.43
CA ILE A 628 -2.81 -4.95 -12.69
C ILE A 628 -3.89 -5.28 -13.73
N VAL A 629 -3.70 -4.78 -14.95
CA VAL A 629 -4.47 -5.14 -16.14
C VAL A 629 -3.53 -5.74 -17.17
N THR A 630 -3.92 -6.87 -17.75
CA THR A 630 -3.16 -7.52 -18.83
C THR A 630 -4.01 -7.75 -20.07
N THR A 631 -3.40 -7.55 -21.24
CA THR A 631 -3.99 -7.79 -22.57
C THR A 631 -3.24 -8.91 -23.29
N GLY A 632 -3.85 -9.54 -24.29
CA GLY A 632 -3.22 -10.65 -25.03
C GLY A 632 -3.47 -12.03 -24.43
N GLY A 633 -4.31 -12.12 -23.39
CA GLY A 633 -4.75 -13.38 -22.79
C GLY A 633 -3.98 -13.77 -21.54
N GLY A 634 -3.85 -15.07 -21.31
CA GLY A 634 -3.29 -15.65 -20.10
C GLY A 634 -1.82 -15.28 -19.84
N VAL A 635 -1.47 -15.22 -18.54
CA VAL A 635 -0.16 -14.78 -18.02
C VAL A 635 0.51 -15.86 -17.16
N ASP A 636 1.82 -16.02 -17.30
CA ASP A 636 2.61 -16.88 -16.42
C ASP A 636 3.32 -16.04 -15.35
N LEU A 637 2.91 -16.22 -14.08
CA LEU A 637 3.52 -15.63 -12.88
C LEU A 637 4.16 -16.69 -11.97
N SER A 638 4.52 -17.86 -12.51
CA SER A 638 5.10 -18.98 -11.75
C SER A 638 6.34 -18.60 -10.94
N ASN A 639 7.19 -17.72 -11.48
CA ASN A 639 8.46 -17.29 -10.88
C ASN A 639 8.40 -15.90 -10.23
N SER A 640 7.23 -15.25 -10.23
CA SER A 640 7.07 -13.90 -9.67
C SER A 640 6.84 -13.95 -8.16
N LYS A 641 7.26 -12.89 -7.46
CA LYS A 641 6.97 -12.66 -6.03
C LYS A 641 6.22 -11.35 -5.92
N LEU A 642 4.90 -11.42 -5.97
CA LEU A 642 4.05 -10.24 -6.04
C LEU A 642 2.97 -10.32 -4.97
N THR A 643 2.85 -9.25 -4.21
CA THR A 643 1.72 -9.03 -3.31
C THR A 643 0.87 -7.90 -3.86
N VAL A 644 -0.42 -8.18 -4.08
CA VAL A 644 -1.42 -7.17 -4.41
C VAL A 644 -2.45 -7.14 -3.31
N ASN A 645 -2.53 -6.03 -2.58
CA ASN A 645 -3.51 -5.82 -1.52
C ASN A 645 -4.66 -4.98 -2.07
N VAL A 646 -5.90 -5.41 -1.89
CA VAL A 646 -7.11 -4.68 -2.27
C VAL A 646 -7.91 -4.43 -1.01
N THR A 647 -8.12 -3.16 -0.69
CA THR A 647 -8.86 -2.74 0.51
C THR A 647 -10.23 -2.17 0.17
N SER A 648 -10.46 -1.78 -1.09
CA SER A 648 -11.76 -1.35 -1.62
C SER A 648 -12.55 -2.53 -2.14
N THR A 649 -13.83 -2.64 -1.77
CA THR A 649 -14.76 -3.69 -2.27
C THR A 649 -15.01 -3.60 -3.77
N GLU A 650 -14.84 -2.42 -4.37
CA GLU A 650 -14.97 -2.20 -5.82
C GLU A 650 -13.64 -2.40 -6.57
N GLY A 651 -12.53 -2.63 -5.84
CA GLY A 651 -11.21 -2.79 -6.43
C GLY A 651 -11.01 -4.17 -7.06
N THR A 652 -10.08 -4.25 -8.02
CA THR A 652 -9.64 -5.53 -8.59
C THR A 652 -8.12 -5.67 -8.51
N ALA A 653 -7.61 -6.80 -8.00
CA ALA A 653 -6.16 -7.03 -7.96
C ALA A 653 -5.58 -7.27 -9.37
N LEU A 654 -6.05 -8.32 -10.06
CA LEU A 654 -5.60 -8.69 -11.40
C LEU A 654 -6.79 -8.85 -12.37
N SER A 655 -6.72 -8.18 -13.52
CA SER A 655 -7.73 -8.26 -14.58
C SER A 655 -7.08 -8.68 -15.89
N ILE A 656 -7.60 -9.74 -16.50
CA ILE A 656 -7.05 -10.40 -17.68
C ILE A 656 -8.05 -10.31 -18.82
N ALA A 657 -7.68 -9.67 -19.92
CA ALA A 657 -8.52 -9.60 -21.13
C ALA A 657 -8.29 -10.77 -22.07
N ASP A 658 -9.21 -10.95 -23.02
CA ASP A 658 -9.08 -11.95 -24.06
C ASP A 658 -7.81 -11.77 -24.91
N GLY A 659 -7.32 -12.88 -25.47
CA GLY A 659 -6.19 -12.91 -26.39
C GLY A 659 -5.72 -14.34 -26.69
N SER A 660 -4.54 -14.44 -27.32
CA SER A 660 -4.04 -15.69 -27.92
C SER A 660 -3.61 -16.75 -26.91
N SER A 661 -3.07 -16.34 -25.75
CA SER A 661 -2.81 -17.26 -24.64
C SER A 661 -4.08 -17.46 -23.83
N ASN A 662 -4.38 -18.69 -23.42
CA ASN A 662 -5.51 -19.01 -22.54
C ASN A 662 -5.10 -19.41 -21.12
N ILE A 663 -3.81 -19.65 -20.86
CA ILE A 663 -3.33 -20.16 -19.56
C ILE A 663 -2.84 -19.02 -18.67
N THR A 664 -3.38 -18.96 -17.46
CA THR A 664 -2.91 -18.11 -16.37
C THR A 664 -2.39 -18.95 -15.23
N THR A 665 -1.13 -18.75 -14.86
CA THR A 665 -0.49 -19.43 -13.73
C THR A 665 -0.20 -18.44 -12.62
N ILE A 666 -0.81 -18.64 -11.45
CA ILE A 666 -0.50 -17.93 -10.21
C ILE A 666 0.55 -18.76 -9.45
N GLY A 667 1.77 -18.23 -9.35
CA GLY A 667 2.88 -18.90 -8.67
C GLY A 667 2.74 -18.98 -7.16
N GLN A 668 3.51 -19.85 -6.51
CA GLN A 668 3.46 -20.09 -5.06
C GLN A 668 3.72 -18.84 -4.20
N ASN A 669 4.51 -17.89 -4.72
CA ASN A 669 4.86 -16.65 -4.01
C ASN A 669 3.93 -15.48 -4.34
N ILE A 670 2.84 -15.72 -5.08
CA ILE A 670 1.85 -14.69 -5.40
C ILE A 670 0.79 -14.66 -4.32
N GLN A 671 0.49 -13.45 -3.83
CA GLN A 671 -0.59 -13.19 -2.89
C GLN A 671 -1.51 -12.10 -3.46
N LEU A 672 -2.73 -12.48 -3.82
CA LEU A 672 -3.78 -11.54 -4.22
C LEU A 672 -4.74 -11.37 -3.04
N ASN A 673 -4.42 -10.44 -2.13
CA ASN A 673 -5.17 -10.21 -0.90
C ASN A 673 -6.33 -9.26 -1.17
N ALA A 674 -7.53 -9.79 -1.46
CA ALA A 674 -8.68 -9.00 -1.89
C ALA A 674 -9.98 -9.42 -1.20
N ALA A 675 -9.96 -9.52 0.14
CA ALA A 675 -11.11 -10.00 0.90
C ALA A 675 -12.33 -9.09 0.69
N GLY A 676 -13.45 -9.67 0.21
CA GLY A 676 -14.66 -8.93 -0.12
C GLY A 676 -14.56 -8.08 -1.40
N ALA A 677 -13.54 -8.31 -2.23
CA ALA A 677 -13.32 -7.65 -3.51
C ALA A 677 -12.88 -8.69 -4.57
N THR A 678 -12.62 -8.24 -5.79
CA THR A 678 -12.19 -9.13 -6.89
C THR A 678 -10.67 -9.34 -6.86
N ALA A 679 -10.22 -10.56 -6.59
CA ALA A 679 -8.81 -10.90 -6.70
C ALA A 679 -8.41 -11.09 -8.17
N LEU A 680 -9.22 -11.83 -8.94
CA LEU A 680 -8.90 -12.18 -10.31
C LEU A 680 -10.13 -12.11 -11.21
N SER A 681 -10.06 -11.27 -12.24
CA SER A 681 -11.14 -11.10 -13.21
C SER A 681 -10.69 -11.46 -14.62
N PHE A 682 -11.23 -12.53 -15.18
CA PHE A 682 -11.10 -12.84 -16.60
C PHE A 682 -12.24 -12.17 -17.38
N THR A 683 -11.89 -11.17 -18.17
CA THR A 683 -12.82 -10.43 -19.02
C THR A 683 -12.79 -10.99 -20.45
N GLY A 684 -13.94 -11.02 -21.11
CA GLY A 684 -14.07 -11.56 -22.46
C GLY A 684 -15.04 -12.75 -22.53
N THR A 685 -14.93 -13.54 -23.59
CA THR A 685 -15.82 -14.68 -23.87
C THR A 685 -15.10 -15.97 -24.22
N ALA A 686 -13.76 -15.97 -24.34
CA ALA A 686 -13.01 -17.17 -24.67
C ALA A 686 -12.82 -18.10 -23.46
N GLY A 687 -12.59 -19.39 -23.73
CA GLY A 687 -12.23 -20.37 -22.71
C GLY A 687 -10.82 -20.11 -22.16
N ARG A 688 -10.64 -20.33 -20.86
CA ARG A 688 -9.47 -19.95 -20.07
C ARG A 688 -9.02 -21.12 -19.19
N THR A 689 -7.73 -21.15 -18.91
CA THR A 689 -7.13 -22.05 -17.94
C THR A 689 -6.55 -21.25 -16.79
N LEU A 690 -6.91 -21.57 -15.55
CA LEU A 690 -6.31 -21.02 -14.33
C LEU A 690 -5.58 -22.13 -13.59
N ILE A 691 -4.29 -21.94 -13.34
CA ILE A 691 -3.48 -22.79 -12.46
C ILE A 691 -3.09 -21.95 -11.24
N ASN A 692 -3.73 -22.20 -10.10
CA ASN A 692 -3.43 -21.52 -8.85
C ASN A 692 -2.50 -22.37 -7.97
N ASN A 693 -1.25 -21.94 -7.82
CA ASN A 693 -0.32 -22.50 -6.83
C ASN A 693 -0.08 -21.54 -5.65
N GLY A 694 -0.62 -20.31 -5.71
CA GLY A 694 -0.40 -19.25 -4.73
C GLY A 694 -1.57 -19.04 -3.78
N THR A 695 -1.75 -17.80 -3.32
CA THR A 695 -2.87 -17.39 -2.46
C THR A 695 -3.75 -16.39 -3.17
N ILE A 696 -5.03 -16.74 -3.32
CA ILE A 696 -6.09 -15.90 -3.85
C ILE A 696 -7.11 -15.62 -2.73
N GLY A 697 -7.04 -14.40 -2.20
CA GLY A 697 -7.75 -13.90 -1.03
C GLY A 697 -9.09 -13.20 -1.32
N GLY A 698 -9.66 -13.36 -2.52
CA GLY A 698 -10.85 -12.64 -2.98
C GLY A 698 -11.48 -13.33 -4.19
N ASP A 699 -12.50 -12.71 -4.78
CA ASP A 699 -13.32 -13.37 -5.79
C ASP A 699 -12.54 -13.61 -7.10
N VAL A 700 -12.77 -14.77 -7.70
CA VAL A 700 -12.31 -15.18 -9.03
C VAL A 700 -13.51 -15.26 -9.96
N THR A 701 -13.54 -14.43 -10.99
CA THR A 701 -14.68 -14.34 -11.91
C THR A 701 -14.25 -14.59 -13.35
N PHE A 702 -14.94 -15.50 -14.04
CA PHE A 702 -14.81 -15.68 -15.48
C PHE A 702 -16.03 -15.08 -16.19
N ALA A 703 -15.80 -14.16 -17.12
CA ALA A 703 -16.84 -13.65 -18.00
C ALA A 703 -17.11 -14.63 -19.16
N GLY A 704 -18.33 -14.59 -19.69
CA GLY A 704 -18.74 -15.43 -20.82
C GLY A 704 -19.21 -16.83 -20.42
N ASN A 705 -19.43 -17.69 -21.42
CA ASN A 705 -19.99 -19.04 -21.25
C ASN A 705 -19.12 -20.14 -21.88
N ALA A 706 -17.88 -19.82 -22.25
CA ALA A 706 -16.97 -20.83 -22.78
C ALA A 706 -16.49 -21.76 -21.65
N ALA A 707 -16.12 -22.99 -22.02
CA ALA A 707 -15.53 -23.95 -21.10
C ALA A 707 -14.23 -23.41 -20.48
N GLN A 708 -14.13 -23.54 -19.17
CA GLN A 708 -13.02 -23.11 -18.34
C GLN A 708 -12.30 -24.33 -17.74
N THR A 709 -11.00 -24.20 -17.50
CA THR A 709 -10.22 -25.24 -16.81
C THR A 709 -9.51 -24.61 -15.62
N ILE A 710 -9.82 -25.07 -14.41
CA ILE A 710 -9.29 -24.53 -13.17
C ILE A 710 -8.55 -25.65 -12.44
N THR A 711 -7.31 -25.39 -12.04
CA THR A 711 -6.54 -26.24 -11.15
C THR A 711 -6.13 -25.43 -9.94
N ASN A 712 -6.62 -25.79 -8.76
CA ASN A 712 -6.21 -25.19 -7.50
C ASN A 712 -5.30 -26.15 -6.73
N ASN A 713 -4.04 -25.76 -6.58
CA ASN A 713 -3.04 -26.41 -5.72
C ASN A 713 -2.68 -25.55 -4.50
N GLY A 714 -3.12 -24.29 -4.49
CA GLY A 714 -2.82 -23.30 -3.45
C GLY A 714 -4.03 -23.02 -2.56
N THR A 715 -4.19 -21.75 -2.18
CA THR A 715 -5.33 -21.26 -1.41
C THR A 715 -6.23 -20.39 -2.28
N LEU A 716 -7.53 -20.67 -2.25
CA LEU A 716 -8.62 -19.89 -2.79
C LEU A 716 -9.63 -19.67 -1.66
N SER A 717 -9.82 -18.42 -1.25
CA SER A 717 -10.68 -18.08 -0.09
C SER A 717 -11.85 -17.15 -0.41
N GLY A 718 -11.80 -16.45 -1.55
CA GLY A 718 -12.99 -15.80 -2.12
C GLY A 718 -13.80 -16.78 -2.97
N SER A 719 -14.89 -16.29 -3.57
CA SER A 719 -15.75 -17.11 -4.41
C SER A 719 -15.10 -17.38 -5.77
N LEU A 720 -15.34 -18.54 -6.36
CA LEU A 720 -14.99 -18.84 -7.75
C LEU A 720 -16.28 -18.99 -8.55
N THR A 721 -16.49 -18.12 -9.55
CA THR A 721 -17.66 -18.18 -10.41
C THR A 721 -17.26 -18.28 -11.87
N THR A 722 -17.76 -19.29 -12.56
CA THR A 722 -17.62 -19.46 -14.01
C THR A 722 -18.95 -19.21 -14.74
N GLY A 723 -18.97 -19.49 -16.05
CA GLY A 723 -20.12 -19.29 -16.93
C GLY A 723 -20.97 -20.54 -17.09
N ASN A 724 -21.70 -20.63 -18.21
CA ASN A 724 -22.47 -21.83 -18.57
C ASN A 724 -21.68 -22.83 -19.44
N GLY A 725 -20.36 -22.89 -19.27
CA GLY A 725 -19.47 -23.73 -20.05
C GLY A 725 -19.40 -25.16 -19.49
N ASN A 726 -18.85 -26.10 -20.27
CA ASN A 726 -18.48 -27.40 -19.71
C ASN A 726 -17.14 -27.26 -18.99
N ASP A 727 -17.18 -26.90 -17.71
CA ASP A 727 -15.99 -26.50 -16.98
C ASP A 727 -15.31 -27.70 -16.32
N ILE A 728 -13.98 -27.62 -16.18
CA ILE A 728 -13.16 -28.60 -15.49
C ILE A 728 -12.55 -27.93 -14.25
N LEU A 729 -12.80 -28.49 -13.07
CA LEU A 729 -12.19 -28.09 -11.81
C LEU A 729 -11.36 -29.25 -11.26
N THR A 730 -10.10 -28.99 -10.95
CA THR A 730 -9.22 -29.92 -10.23
C THR A 730 -8.74 -29.27 -8.95
N LEU A 731 -9.03 -29.90 -7.81
CA LEU A 731 -8.57 -29.51 -6.48
C LEU A 731 -7.49 -30.49 -6.04
N GLY A 732 -6.23 -30.05 -6.13
CA GLY A 732 -5.07 -30.89 -5.84
C GLY A 732 -4.88 -31.17 -4.35
N ALA A 733 -4.00 -32.11 -4.04
CA ALA A 733 -3.68 -32.48 -2.67
C ALA A 733 -3.19 -31.29 -1.84
N GLY A 734 -3.80 -31.06 -0.68
CA GLY A 734 -3.48 -29.95 0.22
C GLY A 734 -4.02 -28.58 -0.22
N SER A 735 -4.73 -28.51 -1.34
CA SER A 735 -5.39 -27.27 -1.78
C SER A 735 -6.47 -26.84 -0.80
N LYS A 736 -6.69 -25.53 -0.70
CA LYS A 736 -7.74 -24.94 0.13
C LYS A 736 -8.66 -24.12 -0.75
N SER A 737 -9.95 -24.43 -0.69
CA SER A 737 -11.04 -23.77 -1.40
C SER A 737 -12.14 -23.45 -0.39
N THR A 738 -11.93 -22.37 0.35
CA THR A 738 -12.76 -21.99 1.51
C THR A 738 -13.89 -21.02 1.17
N GLY A 739 -13.86 -20.40 0.00
CA GLY A 739 -15.00 -19.69 -0.58
C GLY A 739 -15.88 -20.62 -1.41
N ALA A 740 -17.07 -20.15 -1.80
CA ALA A 740 -17.98 -20.93 -2.62
C ALA A 740 -17.48 -21.05 -4.05
N ILE A 741 -17.50 -22.27 -4.60
CA ILE A 741 -17.22 -22.51 -6.02
C ILE A 741 -18.54 -22.78 -6.75
N ASN A 742 -18.83 -21.99 -7.79
CA ASN A 742 -19.98 -22.16 -8.65
C ASN A 742 -19.53 -22.28 -10.11
N LEU A 743 -19.75 -23.46 -10.69
CA LEU A 743 -19.36 -23.76 -12.07
C LEU A 743 -20.48 -23.50 -13.09
N GLY A 744 -21.64 -23.00 -12.65
CA GLY A 744 -22.76 -22.71 -13.54
C GLY A 744 -23.33 -23.94 -14.27
N ASN A 745 -24.15 -23.70 -15.30
CA ASN A 745 -24.71 -24.77 -16.12
C ASN A 745 -23.67 -25.35 -17.08
N GLY A 746 -23.94 -26.52 -17.64
CA GLY A 746 -23.02 -27.25 -18.52
C GLY A 746 -22.71 -28.62 -17.93
N ASN A 747 -22.03 -29.47 -18.71
CA ASN A 747 -21.57 -30.76 -18.22
C ASN A 747 -20.18 -30.55 -17.60
N ASN A 748 -20.14 -30.28 -16.29
CA ASN A 748 -18.93 -29.95 -15.58
C ASN A 748 -18.23 -31.20 -15.04
N GLN A 749 -16.91 -31.12 -14.93
CA GLN A 749 -16.08 -32.15 -14.35
C GLN A 749 -15.33 -31.61 -13.13
N VAL A 750 -15.53 -32.22 -11.97
CA VAL A 750 -14.87 -31.85 -10.72
C VAL A 750 -14.03 -33.01 -10.21
N ASN A 751 -12.72 -32.80 -10.10
CA ASN A 751 -11.76 -33.76 -9.55
C ASN A 751 -11.25 -33.25 -8.20
N ILE A 752 -11.37 -34.06 -7.16
CA ILE A 752 -10.96 -33.74 -5.80
C ILE A 752 -9.95 -34.79 -5.34
N ASP A 753 -8.72 -34.38 -5.13
CA ASP A 753 -7.66 -35.26 -4.62
C ASP A 753 -7.59 -35.22 -3.10
N ASN A 754 -7.08 -36.32 -2.52
CA ASN A 754 -6.87 -36.45 -1.09
C ASN A 754 -6.07 -35.28 -0.49
N GLY A 755 -6.57 -34.71 0.60
CA GLY A 755 -5.97 -33.58 1.29
C GLY A 755 -6.60 -32.23 0.94
N ALA A 756 -7.53 -32.17 -0.01
CA ALA A 756 -8.23 -30.93 -0.35
C ALA A 756 -9.20 -30.51 0.77
N ASP A 757 -9.25 -29.20 1.06
CA ASP A 757 -10.16 -28.56 2.01
C ASP A 757 -11.16 -27.71 1.23
N ILE A 758 -12.44 -28.08 1.29
CA ILE A 758 -13.50 -27.55 0.43
C ILE A 758 -14.66 -27.08 1.28
N HIS A 759 -15.04 -25.81 1.13
CA HIS A 759 -16.25 -25.28 1.73
C HIS A 759 -17.50 -25.69 0.93
N SER A 760 -17.58 -25.31 -0.35
CA SER A 760 -18.65 -25.77 -1.23
C SER A 760 -18.27 -25.78 -2.71
N VAL A 761 -18.88 -26.70 -3.45
CA VAL A 761 -18.87 -26.75 -4.91
C VAL A 761 -20.29 -26.96 -5.41
N THR A 762 -20.75 -26.07 -6.28
CA THR A 762 -22.06 -26.16 -6.92
C THR A 762 -21.92 -26.16 -8.43
N THR A 763 -22.61 -27.08 -9.10
CA THR A 763 -22.86 -27.06 -10.54
C THR A 763 -24.35 -26.80 -10.80
N GLY A 764 -24.67 -26.35 -12.02
CA GLY A 764 -26.01 -25.95 -12.43
C GLY A 764 -26.80 -27.07 -13.10
N SER A 765 -27.42 -26.78 -14.24
CA SER A 765 -28.05 -27.77 -15.10
C SER A 765 -27.04 -28.43 -16.05
N GLY A 766 -27.04 -29.75 -16.13
CA GLY A 766 -26.17 -30.53 -17.02
C GLY A 766 -25.92 -31.92 -16.45
N ASP A 767 -25.18 -32.76 -17.18
CA ASP A 767 -24.74 -34.05 -16.67
C ASP A 767 -23.32 -33.90 -16.11
N ASP A 768 -23.23 -33.63 -14.81
CA ASP A 768 -21.98 -33.33 -14.11
C ASP A 768 -21.30 -34.59 -13.57
N ILE A 769 -19.96 -34.58 -13.54
CA ILE A 769 -19.14 -35.68 -13.03
C ILE A 769 -18.23 -35.17 -11.91
N PHE A 770 -18.42 -35.70 -10.71
CA PHE A 770 -17.53 -35.49 -9.57
C PHE A 770 -16.70 -36.75 -9.34
N THR A 771 -15.39 -36.59 -9.14
CA THR A 771 -14.45 -37.69 -8.88
C THR A 771 -13.59 -37.37 -7.67
N LEU A 772 -13.72 -38.16 -6.61
CA LEU A 772 -12.99 -38.06 -5.35
C LEU A 772 -11.94 -39.18 -5.35
N ASN A 773 -10.66 -38.81 -5.34
CA ASN A 773 -9.55 -39.74 -5.52
C ASN A 773 -8.74 -39.93 -4.24
N ASN A 774 -8.52 -41.20 -3.89
CA ASN A 774 -7.58 -41.63 -2.85
C ASN A 774 -7.86 -41.02 -1.46
N LEU A 775 -9.12 -40.72 -1.14
CA LEU A 775 -9.45 -40.11 0.16
C LEU A 775 -8.97 -41.01 1.28
N THR A 776 -8.43 -40.39 2.33
CA THR A 776 -7.97 -41.07 3.53
C THR A 776 -8.60 -40.42 4.75
N GLN A 777 -8.88 -41.23 5.77
CA GLN A 777 -9.61 -40.81 6.96
C GLN A 777 -9.09 -39.48 7.54
N GLY A 778 -9.95 -38.46 7.52
CA GLY A 778 -9.69 -37.15 8.13
C GLY A 778 -8.66 -36.27 7.41
N SER A 779 -8.16 -36.69 6.25
CA SER A 779 -7.19 -35.90 5.46
C SER A 779 -7.85 -34.83 4.60
N SER A 780 -9.08 -35.05 4.16
CA SER A 780 -9.83 -34.10 3.33
C SER A 780 -10.99 -33.50 4.13
N TYR A 781 -11.40 -32.27 3.78
CA TYR A 781 -12.63 -31.67 4.29
C TYR A 781 -13.58 -31.41 3.14
N LEU A 782 -14.71 -32.09 3.15
CA LEU A 782 -15.78 -31.93 2.18
C LEU A 782 -16.94 -31.23 2.86
N GLY A 783 -17.21 -29.98 2.52
CA GLY A 783 -18.42 -29.28 2.93
C GLY A 783 -19.63 -29.66 2.07
N ASP A 784 -20.24 -28.68 1.40
CA ASP A 784 -21.43 -28.89 0.57
C ASP A 784 -21.08 -29.09 -0.91
N ILE A 785 -21.39 -30.26 -1.45
CA ILE A 785 -21.24 -30.59 -2.87
C ILE A 785 -22.62 -30.79 -3.46
N ASP A 786 -23.03 -29.84 -4.30
CA ASP A 786 -24.31 -29.87 -5.00
C ASP A 786 -24.08 -29.94 -6.50
N SER A 787 -24.42 -31.08 -7.10
CA SER A 787 -24.32 -31.26 -8.55
C SER A 787 -25.50 -30.65 -9.33
N GLY A 788 -26.41 -29.94 -8.66
CA GLY A 788 -27.52 -29.25 -9.32
C GLY A 788 -28.50 -30.24 -9.96
N SER A 789 -28.90 -29.95 -11.20
CA SER A 789 -29.95 -30.69 -11.90
C SER A 789 -29.41 -31.43 -13.12
N GLY A 790 -29.73 -32.71 -13.27
CA GLY A 790 -29.36 -33.51 -14.43
C GLY A 790 -29.01 -34.94 -14.02
N ASN A 791 -28.42 -35.72 -14.92
CA ASN A 791 -27.99 -37.09 -14.61
C ASN A 791 -26.55 -37.09 -14.08
N ASN A 792 -26.39 -36.57 -12.87
CA ASN A 792 -25.08 -36.35 -12.28
C ASN A 792 -24.48 -37.63 -11.68
N THR A 793 -23.15 -37.74 -11.74
CA THR A 793 -22.39 -38.88 -11.27
C THR A 793 -21.33 -38.45 -10.25
N LEU A 794 -21.27 -39.13 -9.11
CA LEU A 794 -20.19 -39.03 -8.12
C LEU A 794 -19.39 -40.33 -8.13
N ASN A 795 -18.07 -40.25 -8.26
CA ASN A 795 -17.16 -41.39 -8.19
C ASN A 795 -16.23 -41.26 -6.98
N PHE A 796 -16.26 -42.23 -6.08
CA PHE A 796 -15.20 -42.48 -5.11
C PHE A 796 -14.26 -43.53 -5.67
N ASN A 797 -13.00 -43.16 -5.88
CA ASN A 797 -11.96 -44.04 -6.44
C ASN A 797 -10.90 -44.30 -5.37
N HIS A 798 -10.66 -45.58 -5.04
CA HIS A 798 -9.63 -46.00 -4.08
C HIS A 798 -9.67 -45.21 -2.76
N SER A 799 -10.87 -44.91 -2.27
CA SER A 799 -11.10 -43.93 -1.19
C SER A 799 -11.57 -44.63 0.08
N SER A 800 -10.93 -44.32 1.21
CA SER A 800 -11.29 -44.82 2.54
C SER A 800 -11.43 -43.63 3.51
N ASP A 801 -12.66 -43.21 3.79
CA ASP A 801 -12.91 -42.02 4.61
C ASP A 801 -14.21 -42.10 5.43
N THR A 802 -14.27 -41.30 6.48
CA THR A 802 -15.48 -41.05 7.26
C THR A 802 -15.95 -39.63 6.97
N LEU A 803 -17.07 -39.52 6.25
CA LEU A 803 -17.66 -38.22 5.96
C LEU A 803 -18.08 -37.56 7.28
N LYS A 804 -17.85 -36.25 7.39
CA LYS A 804 -18.25 -35.50 8.58
C LYS A 804 -19.76 -35.29 8.58
N ASN A 805 -20.34 -34.94 9.73
CA ASN A 805 -21.79 -34.67 9.83
C ASN A 805 -22.22 -33.53 8.90
N GLU A 806 -21.37 -32.52 8.74
CA GLU A 806 -21.59 -31.35 7.89
C GLU A 806 -21.36 -31.60 6.39
N THR A 807 -20.76 -32.73 6.00
CA THR A 807 -20.58 -33.07 4.58
C THR A 807 -21.95 -33.35 3.95
N THR A 808 -22.26 -32.73 2.83
CA THR A 808 -23.51 -32.96 2.10
C THR A 808 -23.24 -33.22 0.63
N LEU A 809 -23.70 -34.37 0.13
CA LEU A 809 -23.55 -34.78 -1.28
C LEU A 809 -24.95 -34.84 -1.91
N ARG A 810 -25.22 -33.92 -2.83
CA ARG A 810 -26.57 -33.65 -3.35
C ARG A 810 -26.60 -33.54 -4.88
N GLY A 811 -27.79 -33.76 -5.45
CA GLY A 811 -28.02 -33.70 -6.90
C GLY A 811 -27.54 -34.93 -7.68
N PHE A 812 -26.91 -35.91 -7.03
CA PHE A 812 -26.36 -37.09 -7.71
C PHE A 812 -27.43 -38.13 -8.06
N SER A 813 -27.45 -38.55 -9.32
CA SER A 813 -28.26 -39.67 -9.79
C SER A 813 -27.54 -41.00 -9.55
N ASN A 814 -26.22 -41.02 -9.74
CA ASN A 814 -25.36 -42.19 -9.56
C ASN A 814 -24.20 -41.85 -8.62
N ILE A 815 -23.94 -42.71 -7.64
CA ILE A 815 -22.83 -42.60 -6.70
C ILE A 815 -22.05 -43.92 -6.75
N ASN A 816 -20.89 -43.92 -7.38
CA ASN A 816 -20.06 -45.11 -7.59
C ASN A 816 -18.96 -45.16 -6.54
N LEU A 817 -18.87 -46.28 -5.82
CA LEU A 817 -17.71 -46.63 -5.01
C LEU A 817 -16.95 -47.72 -5.77
N SER A 818 -15.72 -47.39 -6.18
CA SER A 818 -14.80 -48.34 -6.79
C SER A 818 -13.57 -48.52 -5.91
N ASP A 819 -13.34 -49.76 -5.46
CA ASP A 819 -12.31 -50.11 -4.49
C ASP A 819 -12.29 -49.14 -3.28
N SER A 820 -13.47 -48.81 -2.74
CA SER A 820 -13.65 -47.71 -1.78
C SER A 820 -14.49 -48.09 -0.56
N ASP A 821 -14.08 -47.59 0.61
CA ASP A 821 -14.72 -47.78 1.92
C ASP A 821 -15.17 -46.43 2.49
N ILE A 822 -16.46 -46.09 2.33
CA ILE A 822 -17.00 -44.79 2.76
C ILE A 822 -17.92 -44.97 3.95
N THR A 823 -17.65 -44.25 5.03
CA THR A 823 -18.53 -44.18 6.21
C THR A 823 -19.38 -42.91 6.19
N LEU A 824 -20.70 -43.07 6.27
CA LEU A 824 -21.67 -41.98 6.46
C LEU A 824 -21.86 -41.74 7.97
N ALA A 825 -21.57 -40.54 8.44
CA ALA A 825 -21.81 -40.15 9.83
C ALA A 825 -23.23 -39.62 10.08
N ALA A 826 -23.89 -39.10 9.03
CA ALA A 826 -25.23 -38.51 9.10
C ALA A 826 -26.09 -38.88 7.87
N ASP A 827 -27.40 -38.80 8.02
CA ASP A 827 -28.39 -39.03 6.95
C ASP A 827 -28.40 -37.92 5.88
N SER A 828 -27.87 -36.75 6.21
CA SER A 828 -27.62 -35.64 5.28
C SER A 828 -26.42 -35.86 4.36
N ASN A 829 -25.54 -36.82 4.65
CA ASN A 829 -24.33 -37.04 3.83
C ASN A 829 -24.67 -37.38 2.38
N ILE A 830 -25.74 -38.14 2.13
CA ILE A 830 -26.23 -38.46 0.80
C ILE A 830 -27.72 -38.14 0.74
N SER A 831 -28.13 -37.19 -0.11
CA SER A 831 -29.53 -36.77 -0.18
C SER A 831 -30.41 -37.59 -1.12
N GLY A 832 -29.84 -38.50 -1.93
CA GLY A 832 -30.58 -39.27 -2.93
C GLY A 832 -29.68 -40.03 -3.91
N GLY A 833 -30.29 -40.51 -5.00
CA GLY A 833 -29.61 -41.24 -6.07
C GLY A 833 -29.50 -42.74 -5.84
N THR A 834 -28.72 -43.41 -6.70
CA THR A 834 -28.35 -44.82 -6.56
C THR A 834 -26.88 -44.95 -6.21
N VAL A 835 -26.57 -45.59 -5.08
CA VAL A 835 -25.22 -45.95 -4.68
C VAL A 835 -24.86 -47.32 -5.25
N LEU A 836 -23.76 -47.40 -5.97
CA LEU A 836 -23.22 -48.59 -6.59
C LEU A 836 -21.91 -48.97 -5.90
N LEU A 837 -21.84 -50.19 -5.35
CA LEU A 837 -20.73 -50.68 -4.55
C LEU A 837 -20.08 -51.84 -5.30
N ASP A 838 -18.89 -51.67 -5.86
CA ASP A 838 -18.19 -52.82 -6.46
C ASP A 838 -17.86 -53.88 -5.39
N LYS A 839 -17.52 -55.10 -5.83
CA LYS A 839 -17.20 -56.22 -4.95
C LYS A 839 -16.10 -55.96 -3.91
N ASN A 840 -15.27 -54.94 -4.11
CA ASN A 840 -14.18 -54.57 -3.19
C ASN A 840 -14.57 -53.39 -2.28
N SER A 841 -15.75 -52.82 -2.45
CA SER A 841 -16.16 -51.59 -1.78
C SER A 841 -17.09 -51.84 -0.59
N GLN A 842 -17.12 -50.86 0.32
CA GLN A 842 -18.00 -50.83 1.48
C GLN A 842 -18.68 -49.48 1.65
N LEU A 843 -19.99 -49.50 1.92
CA LEU A 843 -20.72 -48.37 2.49
C LEU A 843 -21.04 -48.66 3.94
N GLN A 844 -20.46 -47.90 4.86
CA GLN A 844 -20.71 -48.05 6.30
C GLN A 844 -21.59 -46.92 6.82
N PHE A 845 -22.62 -47.27 7.60
CA PHE A 845 -23.36 -46.33 8.44
C PHE A 845 -22.62 -46.24 9.78
N GLY A 846 -22.02 -45.08 10.05
CA GLY A 846 -21.23 -44.82 11.24
C GLY A 846 -22.04 -44.90 12.53
N ASN A 847 -21.35 -44.94 13.66
CA ASN A 847 -21.97 -45.05 14.99
C ASN A 847 -22.86 -43.87 15.39
N THR A 848 -22.78 -42.76 14.67
CA THR A 848 -23.64 -41.58 14.84
C THR A 848 -24.79 -41.52 13.85
N PHE A 849 -24.82 -42.41 12.86
CA PHE A 849 -25.86 -42.41 11.83
C PHE A 849 -27.19 -42.81 12.46
N ASN A 850 -28.16 -41.90 12.42
CA ASN A 850 -29.52 -42.15 12.90
C ASN A 850 -30.52 -41.44 11.99
N GLY A 851 -31.09 -42.17 11.04
CA GLY A 851 -32.01 -41.56 10.09
C GLY A 851 -32.36 -42.43 8.90
N ILE A 852 -32.79 -41.77 7.84
CA ILE A 852 -33.26 -42.40 6.61
C ILE A 852 -32.14 -42.37 5.58
N LEU A 853 -31.83 -43.53 4.98
CA LEU A 853 -31.09 -43.55 3.73
C LEU A 853 -32.04 -43.11 2.60
N ASN A 854 -31.81 -41.92 2.05
CA ASN A 854 -32.62 -41.35 0.97
C ASN A 854 -32.20 -41.83 -0.43
N ALA A 855 -31.13 -42.62 -0.51
CA ALA A 855 -30.64 -43.27 -1.73
C ALA A 855 -31.08 -44.74 -1.81
N SER A 856 -31.08 -45.30 -3.02
CA SER A 856 -31.13 -46.74 -3.25
C SER A 856 -29.73 -47.33 -3.36
N LEU A 857 -29.54 -48.59 -2.98
CA LEU A 857 -28.36 -49.38 -3.31
C LEU A 857 -28.64 -50.21 -4.57
N GLY A 858 -27.74 -50.13 -5.55
CA GLY A 858 -27.86 -50.79 -6.85
C GLY A 858 -27.03 -52.07 -6.97
N HIS A 859 -27.20 -52.76 -8.09
CA HIS A 859 -26.45 -53.96 -8.47
C HIS A 859 -25.47 -53.70 -9.63
N LEU A 860 -24.27 -54.27 -9.52
CA LEU A 860 -23.24 -54.31 -10.55
C LEU A 860 -23.02 -55.73 -11.05
N ALA A 861 -22.89 -55.89 -12.38
CA ALA A 861 -22.67 -57.20 -13.01
C ALA A 861 -21.39 -57.92 -12.56
N ALA A 862 -20.39 -57.18 -12.05
CA ALA A 862 -19.14 -57.73 -11.53
C ALA A 862 -19.25 -58.24 -10.07
N GLY A 863 -20.42 -58.11 -9.46
CA GLY A 863 -20.68 -58.40 -8.05
C GLY A 863 -20.66 -57.14 -7.19
N ASP A 864 -21.44 -57.19 -6.12
CA ASP A 864 -21.64 -56.10 -5.18
C ASP A 864 -20.81 -56.29 -3.90
N GLY A 865 -20.43 -55.17 -3.26
CA GLY A 865 -19.68 -55.13 -2.01
C GLY A 865 -20.52 -55.30 -0.75
N ASN A 866 -20.17 -54.56 0.31
CA ASN A 866 -20.82 -54.66 1.63
C ASN A 866 -21.52 -53.35 2.04
N ALA A 867 -22.74 -53.45 2.55
CA ALA A 867 -23.43 -52.39 3.26
C ALA A 867 -23.42 -52.70 4.77
N VAL A 868 -22.76 -51.87 5.58
CA VAL A 868 -22.49 -52.15 7.00
C VAL A 868 -23.27 -51.20 7.89
N VAL A 869 -24.17 -51.72 8.71
CA VAL A 869 -24.81 -50.94 9.78
C VAL A 869 -23.95 -51.05 11.03
N GLY A 870 -23.21 -49.99 11.34
CA GLY A 870 -22.25 -49.96 12.45
C GLY A 870 -22.91 -50.07 13.83
N ASN A 871 -22.07 -50.25 14.86
CA ASN A 871 -22.53 -50.27 16.25
C ASN A 871 -23.18 -48.94 16.63
N ASN A 872 -24.39 -48.98 17.21
CA ASN A 872 -25.27 -47.84 17.53
C ASN A 872 -25.85 -47.09 16.33
N ALA A 873 -25.56 -47.50 15.09
CA ALA A 873 -26.19 -46.91 13.92
C ALA A 873 -27.67 -47.35 13.85
N ALA A 874 -28.56 -46.43 13.48
CA ALA A 874 -29.96 -46.70 13.23
C ALA A 874 -30.33 -46.24 11.81
N VAL A 875 -30.54 -47.20 10.91
CA VAL A 875 -30.74 -46.93 9.48
C VAL A 875 -32.15 -47.35 9.08
N THR A 876 -32.88 -46.44 8.45
CA THR A 876 -34.19 -46.74 7.85
C THR A 876 -34.09 -46.66 6.33
N LEU A 877 -34.47 -47.73 5.65
CA LEU A 877 -34.50 -47.76 4.19
C LEU A 877 -35.81 -47.12 3.70
N SER A 878 -35.71 -46.21 2.71
CA SER A 878 -36.87 -45.54 2.13
C SER A 878 -37.11 -45.85 0.65
N LYS A 879 -36.12 -46.43 -0.03
CA LYS A 879 -36.14 -46.74 -1.46
C LYS A 879 -36.04 -48.25 -1.70
N ALA A 880 -36.55 -48.69 -2.84
CA ALA A 880 -36.29 -50.03 -3.35
C ALA A 880 -34.81 -50.15 -3.74
N ASN A 881 -34.21 -51.30 -3.49
CA ASN A 881 -32.82 -51.59 -3.77
C ASN A 881 -32.75 -52.78 -4.73
N THR A 882 -31.78 -52.80 -5.62
CA THR A 882 -31.44 -53.99 -6.42
C THR A 882 -30.18 -54.68 -5.92
N PHE A 883 -29.58 -54.15 -4.85
CA PHE A 883 -28.34 -54.61 -4.24
C PHE A 883 -28.35 -56.09 -3.85
N THR A 884 -27.40 -56.85 -4.40
CA THR A 884 -27.25 -58.29 -4.17
C THR A 884 -26.05 -58.65 -3.27
N GLY A 885 -25.37 -57.63 -2.73
CA GLY A 885 -24.22 -57.80 -1.84
C GLY A 885 -24.60 -58.21 -0.42
N ASN A 886 -23.69 -58.00 0.53
CA ASN A 886 -23.93 -58.35 1.94
C ASN A 886 -24.40 -57.13 2.73
N TRP A 887 -25.51 -57.29 3.46
CA TRP A 887 -25.84 -56.44 4.58
C TRP A 887 -25.24 -57.02 5.86
N LEU A 888 -24.34 -56.27 6.49
CA LEU A 888 -23.72 -56.63 7.75
C LEU A 888 -24.26 -55.71 8.84
N ILE A 889 -25.14 -56.23 9.69
CA ILE A 889 -25.72 -55.46 10.81
C ILE A 889 -24.93 -55.82 12.07
N ALA A 890 -24.00 -54.94 12.44
CA ALA A 890 -23.12 -55.16 13.58
C ALA A 890 -23.91 -55.16 14.90
N GLN A 891 -23.32 -55.76 15.95
CA GLN A 891 -23.87 -55.70 17.29
C GLN A 891 -24.16 -54.25 17.71
N GLY A 892 -25.36 -54.00 18.24
CA GLY A 892 -25.84 -52.66 18.61
C GLY A 892 -26.36 -51.81 17.44
N GLY A 893 -26.14 -52.21 16.19
CA GLY A 893 -26.72 -51.57 15.01
C GLY A 893 -28.17 -52.00 14.77
N THR A 894 -28.95 -51.13 14.13
CA THR A 894 -30.37 -51.36 13.79
C THR A 894 -30.64 -51.00 12.33
N LEU A 895 -31.18 -51.95 11.56
CA LEU A 895 -31.69 -51.73 10.19
C LEU A 895 -33.21 -51.88 10.18
N ASN A 896 -33.93 -50.90 9.62
CA ASN A 896 -35.38 -50.93 9.45
C ASN A 896 -35.73 -51.06 7.96
N ALA A 897 -36.49 -52.11 7.61
CA ALA A 897 -37.03 -52.31 6.27
C ALA A 897 -38.57 -52.47 6.33
N GLY A 898 -39.26 -51.69 5.50
CA GLY A 898 -40.71 -51.68 5.38
C GLY A 898 -41.25 -52.39 4.12
N ASN A 899 -40.38 -52.79 3.19
CA ASN A 899 -40.77 -53.47 1.96
C ASN A 899 -39.73 -54.51 1.55
N SER A 900 -40.16 -55.62 0.94
CA SER A 900 -39.28 -56.73 0.57
C SER A 900 -38.26 -56.32 -0.49
N ASN A 901 -38.61 -55.40 -1.39
CA ASN A 901 -37.72 -54.89 -2.43
C ASN A 901 -36.60 -53.97 -1.90
N GLN A 902 -36.52 -53.73 -0.58
CA GLN A 902 -35.43 -52.96 0.02
C GLN A 902 -34.22 -53.84 0.39
N LEU A 903 -34.39 -55.17 0.41
CA LEU A 903 -33.36 -56.15 0.77
C LEU A 903 -33.06 -57.13 -0.39
N ASP A 904 -33.60 -56.87 -1.58
CA ASP A 904 -33.75 -57.75 -2.74
C ASP A 904 -32.59 -58.72 -3.04
N GLY A 905 -32.71 -59.99 -2.62
CA GLY A 905 -31.77 -61.06 -2.93
C GLY A 905 -30.40 -60.97 -2.24
N SER A 906 -30.20 -59.98 -1.38
CA SER A 906 -28.97 -59.77 -0.62
C SER A 906 -28.72 -60.85 0.43
N SER A 907 -27.46 -61.01 0.84
CA SER A 907 -27.11 -61.80 2.01
C SER A 907 -27.22 -60.95 3.27
N LEU A 908 -27.86 -61.46 4.31
CA LEU A 908 -28.10 -60.75 5.57
C LEU A 908 -27.33 -61.42 6.71
N THR A 909 -26.33 -60.72 7.26
CA THR A 909 -25.66 -61.11 8.50
C THR A 909 -26.17 -60.19 9.62
N VAL A 910 -26.98 -60.75 10.52
CA VAL A 910 -27.67 -59.99 11.56
C VAL A 910 -27.07 -60.31 12.92
N ASP A 911 -26.14 -59.50 13.40
CA ASP A 911 -25.61 -59.55 14.77
C ASP A 911 -26.18 -58.43 15.67
N GLY A 912 -26.72 -57.36 15.05
CA GLY A 912 -27.54 -56.33 15.69
C GLY A 912 -29.04 -56.64 15.61
N THR A 913 -29.85 -55.65 15.22
CA THR A 913 -31.30 -55.78 15.03
C THR A 913 -31.71 -55.48 13.60
N LEU A 914 -32.44 -56.41 12.97
CA LEU A 914 -33.16 -56.18 11.71
C LEU A 914 -34.66 -56.11 12.02
N ASN A 915 -35.28 -54.95 11.80
CA ASN A 915 -36.71 -54.73 11.93
C ASN A 915 -37.38 -54.83 10.56
N LEU A 916 -38.36 -55.74 10.43
CA LEU A 916 -39.20 -55.90 9.26
C LEU A 916 -40.64 -55.49 9.61
N SER A 917 -41.19 -54.50 8.91
CA SER A 917 -42.58 -54.08 9.09
C SER A 917 -43.34 -54.25 7.77
N GLY A 918 -44.42 -55.04 7.75
CA GLY A 918 -45.25 -55.20 6.54
C GLY A 918 -44.62 -56.05 5.43
N ILE A 919 -43.57 -56.82 5.74
CA ILE A 919 -42.93 -57.78 4.83
C ILE A 919 -43.52 -59.17 5.07
N SER A 920 -44.12 -59.79 4.05
CA SER A 920 -44.79 -61.09 4.16
C SER A 920 -43.88 -62.30 3.90
N GLU A 921 -42.73 -62.08 3.26
CA GLU A 921 -41.73 -63.12 3.00
C GLU A 921 -40.33 -62.53 3.12
N LEU A 922 -39.45 -63.21 3.85
CA LEU A 922 -38.02 -62.97 3.82
C LEU A 922 -37.35 -64.09 3.03
N ASN A 923 -36.92 -63.82 1.79
CA ASN A 923 -36.25 -64.80 0.93
C ASN A 923 -34.80 -64.38 0.65
N ASN A 924 -34.05 -64.17 1.73
CA ASN A 924 -32.64 -63.77 1.71
C ASN A 924 -31.83 -64.76 2.54
N THR A 925 -30.59 -65.06 2.12
CA THR A 925 -29.64 -65.84 2.94
C THR A 925 -29.48 -65.15 4.29
N LEU A 926 -29.73 -65.86 5.39
CA LEU A 926 -29.75 -65.27 6.72
C LEU A 926 -28.74 -65.97 7.64
N THR A 927 -27.85 -65.19 8.25
CA THR A 927 -26.84 -65.63 9.21
C THR A 927 -26.72 -64.63 10.37
N GLY A 928 -25.90 -64.96 11.37
CA GLY A 928 -25.67 -64.12 12.55
C GLY A 928 -26.41 -64.60 13.80
N SER A 929 -26.21 -63.84 14.87
CA SER A 929 -26.62 -64.16 16.24
C SER A 929 -27.52 -63.12 16.90
N GLY A 930 -27.84 -62.04 16.18
CA GLY A 930 -28.62 -60.90 16.64
C GLY A 930 -30.13 -61.15 16.65
N LYS A 931 -30.92 -60.11 16.40
CA LYS A 931 -32.38 -60.14 16.46
C LYS A 931 -33.02 -59.79 15.12
N LEU A 932 -33.81 -60.69 14.58
CA LEU A 932 -34.78 -60.44 13.51
C LEU A 932 -36.15 -60.17 14.13
N ALA A 933 -36.60 -58.91 14.10
CA ALA A 933 -37.90 -58.51 14.64
C ALA A 933 -38.89 -58.26 13.51
N VAL A 934 -39.98 -59.02 13.48
CA VAL A 934 -41.01 -58.96 12.44
C VAL A 934 -42.30 -58.42 13.06
N ASP A 935 -42.84 -57.34 12.49
CA ASP A 935 -44.21 -56.89 12.71
C ASP A 935 -45.04 -57.18 11.45
N GLY A 936 -45.85 -58.23 11.51
CA GLY A 936 -46.65 -58.72 10.38
C GLY A 936 -47.87 -57.85 10.07
N GLY A 937 -48.25 -56.90 10.94
CA GLY A 937 -49.44 -56.07 10.76
C GLY A 937 -50.76 -56.84 10.61
N GLY A 938 -50.83 -58.06 11.16
CA GLY A 938 -51.93 -59.02 11.03
C GLY A 938 -51.83 -59.98 9.86
N ASN A 939 -50.77 -59.91 9.04
CA ASN A 939 -50.61 -60.70 7.82
C ASN A 939 -49.68 -61.91 8.00
N ASN A 940 -49.63 -62.77 6.98
CA ASN A 940 -48.72 -63.90 6.93
C ASN A 940 -47.26 -63.43 6.82
N PHE A 941 -46.38 -64.06 7.61
CA PHE A 941 -44.93 -64.01 7.43
C PHE A 941 -44.40 -65.42 7.15
N ARG A 942 -43.41 -65.55 6.25
CA ARG A 942 -42.70 -66.82 5.99
C ARG A 942 -41.25 -66.57 5.60
N PHE A 943 -40.40 -67.57 5.85
CA PHE A 943 -39.07 -67.68 5.29
C PHE A 943 -39.15 -68.33 3.90
N GLY A 944 -38.39 -67.76 2.97
CA GLY A 944 -38.26 -68.29 1.61
C GLY A 944 -37.19 -69.38 1.52
N ALA A 945 -37.05 -69.97 0.34
CA ALA A 945 -36.11 -71.08 0.13
C ALA A 945 -34.63 -70.69 0.27
N LEU A 946 -34.28 -69.41 0.07
CA LEU A 946 -32.90 -68.93 0.18
C LEU A 946 -32.43 -68.70 1.61
N THR A 947 -33.34 -68.62 2.58
CA THR A 947 -32.97 -68.30 3.97
C THR A 947 -32.02 -69.31 4.61
N GLY A 948 -32.17 -70.59 4.25
CA GLY A 948 -31.35 -71.66 4.83
C GLY A 948 -31.60 -71.81 6.33
N ASN A 949 -30.66 -72.47 7.03
CA ASN A 949 -30.75 -72.79 8.48
C ASN A 949 -29.57 -72.23 9.30
N ALA A 950 -28.74 -71.36 8.72
CA ALA A 950 -27.49 -70.91 9.33
C ALA A 950 -27.67 -69.81 10.40
N TYR A 951 -28.85 -69.20 10.50
CA TYR A 951 -29.15 -68.19 11.50
C TYR A 951 -29.30 -68.81 12.90
N THR A 952 -28.63 -68.21 13.89
CA THR A 952 -28.61 -68.70 15.29
C THR A 952 -29.21 -67.72 16.29
N GLY A 953 -29.66 -66.56 15.80
CA GLY A 953 -30.17 -65.47 16.63
C GLY A 953 -31.64 -65.64 17.06
N HIS A 954 -32.27 -64.52 17.37
CA HIS A 954 -33.65 -64.45 17.84
C HIS A 954 -34.59 -63.99 16.71
N VAL A 955 -35.61 -64.79 16.40
CA VAL A 955 -36.71 -64.40 15.51
C VAL A 955 -37.90 -64.00 16.37
N GLN A 956 -38.17 -62.70 16.48
CA GLN A 956 -39.34 -62.19 17.18
C GLN A 956 -40.48 -61.95 16.20
N LEU A 957 -41.61 -62.62 16.41
CA LEU A 957 -42.83 -62.42 15.63
C LEU A 957 -43.86 -61.65 16.44
N LYS A 958 -44.30 -60.50 15.94
CA LYS A 958 -45.36 -59.67 16.51
C LYS A 958 -46.43 -59.42 15.45
N ASN A 959 -47.70 -59.42 15.84
CA ASN A 959 -48.83 -59.20 14.94
C ASN A 959 -48.73 -60.03 13.63
N ALA A 960 -48.25 -61.26 13.67
CA ALA A 960 -48.02 -62.06 12.47
C ALA A 960 -48.86 -63.34 12.45
N LEU A 961 -49.23 -63.80 11.26
CA LEU A 961 -49.71 -65.17 11.05
C LEU A 961 -48.52 -66.01 10.56
N PHE A 962 -48.16 -67.06 11.29
CA PHE A 962 -46.96 -67.85 10.99
C PHE A 962 -47.26 -69.34 11.10
N SER A 963 -47.07 -70.07 10.00
CA SER A 963 -47.16 -71.54 9.98
C SER A 963 -45.79 -72.14 10.24
N LEU A 964 -45.58 -72.79 11.38
CA LEU A 964 -44.34 -73.50 11.68
C LEU A 964 -44.36 -74.86 10.98
N SER A 965 -43.85 -74.87 9.75
CA SER A 965 -43.78 -76.05 8.88
C SER A 965 -42.78 -75.82 7.75
N GLY A 966 -42.19 -76.89 7.21
CA GLY A 966 -41.35 -76.82 6.00
C GLY A 966 -40.18 -75.84 6.14
N GLN A 967 -40.07 -74.89 5.20
CA GLN A 967 -38.98 -73.90 5.20
C GLN A 967 -38.95 -73.03 6.46
N ASN A 968 -40.11 -72.71 7.02
CA ASN A 968 -40.17 -71.94 8.26
C ASN A 968 -39.50 -72.68 9.43
N THR A 969 -39.72 -73.99 9.53
CA THR A 969 -39.08 -74.84 10.53
C THR A 969 -37.59 -74.98 10.24
N GLN A 970 -37.21 -75.20 8.98
CA GLN A 970 -35.81 -75.31 8.57
C GLN A 970 -35.00 -74.07 8.95
N SER A 971 -35.52 -72.86 8.69
CA SER A 971 -34.84 -71.61 9.03
C SER A 971 -34.75 -71.33 10.52
N LEU A 972 -35.59 -71.98 11.33
CA LEU A 972 -35.60 -71.84 12.78
C LEU A 972 -34.85 -72.95 13.51
N ALA A 973 -34.29 -73.93 12.81
CA ALA A 973 -33.65 -75.13 13.40
C ALA A 973 -32.55 -74.83 14.43
N HIS A 974 -31.89 -73.67 14.31
CA HIS A 974 -30.85 -73.22 15.24
C HIS A 974 -31.16 -71.85 15.88
N ALA A 975 -32.29 -71.24 15.56
CA ALA A 975 -32.69 -69.92 16.05
C ALA A 975 -33.68 -70.02 17.22
N SER A 976 -33.77 -68.95 18.01
CA SER A 976 -34.76 -68.83 19.08
C SER A 976 -36.01 -68.12 18.56
N LEU A 977 -37.14 -68.83 18.47
CA LEU A 977 -38.42 -68.29 18.05
C LEU A 977 -39.14 -67.63 19.24
N ILE A 978 -39.48 -66.33 19.14
CA ILE A 978 -40.22 -65.58 20.16
C ILE A 978 -41.61 -65.25 19.62
N ASN A 979 -42.63 -65.98 20.09
CA ASN A 979 -44.03 -65.78 19.71
C ASN A 979 -44.64 -64.63 20.54
N SER A 980 -44.61 -63.41 20.02
CA SER A 980 -45.05 -62.21 20.75
C SER A 980 -46.54 -61.91 20.57
N SER A 981 -47.07 -60.96 21.36
CA SER A 981 -48.46 -60.50 21.29
C SER A 981 -48.95 -60.21 19.86
N GLY A 982 -50.20 -60.59 19.59
CA GLY A 982 -50.84 -60.40 18.28
C GLY A 982 -50.44 -61.43 17.22
N THR A 983 -49.47 -62.31 17.50
CA THR A 983 -49.06 -63.37 16.58
C THR A 983 -49.91 -64.63 16.78
N THR A 984 -50.29 -65.27 15.68
CA THR A 984 -50.83 -66.64 15.65
C THR A 984 -49.80 -67.57 15.01
N LEU A 985 -49.25 -68.46 15.81
CA LEU A 985 -48.29 -69.49 15.44
C LEU A 985 -49.04 -70.81 15.24
N THR A 986 -49.28 -71.24 14.01
CA THR A 986 -49.95 -72.50 13.68
C THR A 986 -48.91 -73.59 13.43
N ILE A 987 -49.04 -74.75 14.08
CA ILE A 987 -48.06 -75.83 14.00
C ILE A 987 -48.48 -76.82 12.91
N GLY A 988 -47.60 -77.06 11.95
CA GLY A 988 -47.82 -78.06 10.90
C GLY A 988 -47.68 -79.50 11.41
N ASN A 989 -48.18 -80.45 10.62
CA ASN A 989 -48.16 -81.88 10.96
C ASN A 989 -46.75 -82.41 11.23
N GLY A 990 -46.65 -83.40 12.12
CA GLY A 990 -45.38 -83.99 12.54
C GLY A 990 -44.51 -83.09 13.43
N GLU A 991 -43.27 -83.52 13.69
CA GLU A 991 -42.35 -82.80 14.58
C GLU A 991 -41.70 -81.59 13.88
N GLN A 992 -41.82 -80.42 14.51
CA GLN A 992 -41.23 -79.16 14.06
C GLN A 992 -40.06 -78.78 14.97
N ALA A 993 -38.83 -79.05 14.54
CA ALA A 993 -37.63 -78.76 15.30
C ALA A 993 -37.18 -77.29 15.14
N VAL A 994 -37.07 -76.57 16.25
CA VAL A 994 -36.54 -75.21 16.34
C VAL A 994 -35.39 -75.16 17.36
N GLY A 995 -34.53 -74.14 17.27
CA GLY A 995 -33.41 -73.97 18.19
C GLY A 995 -33.89 -73.78 19.63
N ASN A 996 -34.68 -72.73 19.89
CA ASN A 996 -35.38 -72.50 21.14
C ASN A 996 -36.77 -71.90 20.89
N LEU A 997 -37.66 -71.97 21.88
CA LEU A 997 -39.00 -71.38 21.81
C LEU A 997 -39.29 -70.53 23.04
N ASP A 998 -39.74 -69.29 22.83
CA ASP A 998 -40.26 -68.39 23.86
C ASP A 998 -41.71 -68.01 23.56
N LEU A 999 -42.61 -68.41 24.45
CA LEU A 999 -44.02 -68.05 24.43
C LEU A 999 -44.19 -66.69 25.13
N ASN A 1000 -44.15 -65.62 24.33
CA ASN A 1000 -44.15 -64.24 24.80
C ASN A 1000 -45.49 -63.52 24.51
N GLY A 1001 -46.59 -64.19 24.86
CA GLY A 1001 -47.93 -63.62 24.77
C GLY A 1001 -48.63 -63.67 23.42
N GLY A 1002 -48.06 -64.38 22.44
CA GLY A 1002 -48.76 -64.80 21.23
C GLY A 1002 -49.68 -66.01 21.46
N LYS A 1003 -50.37 -66.41 20.39
CA LYS A 1003 -51.22 -67.61 20.32
C LYS A 1003 -50.49 -68.71 19.58
N THR A 1004 -50.42 -69.92 20.13
CA THR A 1004 -49.80 -71.10 19.51
C THR A 1004 -50.88 -72.18 19.31
N GLN A 1005 -51.13 -72.60 18.07
CA GLN A 1005 -52.24 -73.49 17.70
C GLN A 1005 -51.73 -74.84 17.17
N PHE A 1006 -52.22 -75.92 17.74
CA PHE A 1006 -52.00 -77.30 17.31
C PHE A 1006 -53.29 -77.83 16.68
N THR A 1007 -53.38 -77.79 15.34
CA THR A 1007 -54.61 -78.13 14.58
C THR A 1007 -54.66 -79.59 14.11
N GLY A 1008 -53.66 -80.39 14.46
CA GLY A 1008 -53.45 -81.77 14.02
C GLY A 1008 -52.34 -82.42 14.85
N ASP A 1009 -51.69 -83.46 14.34
CA ASP A 1009 -50.64 -84.24 15.04
C ASP A 1009 -49.28 -83.51 15.18
N GLY A 1010 -49.25 -82.21 14.88
CA GLY A 1010 -48.06 -81.37 14.97
C GLY A 1010 -47.55 -81.25 16.41
N LYS A 1011 -46.22 -81.25 16.56
CA LYS A 1011 -45.56 -80.97 17.85
C LYS A 1011 -44.28 -80.18 17.62
N ILE A 1012 -43.83 -79.41 18.59
CA ILE A 1012 -42.59 -78.63 18.50
C ILE A 1012 -41.49 -79.34 19.27
N ALA A 1013 -40.30 -79.49 18.68
CA ALA A 1013 -39.09 -79.85 19.42
C ALA A 1013 -38.20 -78.60 19.55
N ALA A 1014 -37.86 -78.22 20.77
CA ALA A 1014 -37.05 -77.03 21.06
C ALA A 1014 -35.89 -77.40 21.99
N GLY A 1015 -34.76 -76.71 21.87
CA GLY A 1015 -33.65 -76.84 22.83
C GLY A 1015 -34.07 -76.38 24.22
N THR A 1016 -34.59 -75.15 24.31
CA THR A 1016 -35.20 -74.58 25.52
C THR A 1016 -36.60 -74.02 25.23
N LEU A 1017 -37.49 -74.12 26.22
CA LEU A 1017 -38.82 -73.54 26.23
C LEU A 1017 -38.94 -72.50 27.35
N ASN A 1018 -39.35 -71.29 27.02
CA ASN A 1018 -39.59 -70.19 27.96
C ASN A 1018 -41.04 -69.67 27.85
N VAL A 1019 -41.58 -69.11 28.95
CA VAL A 1019 -42.85 -68.37 28.95
C VAL A 1019 -42.63 -67.01 29.58
N SER A 1020 -42.34 -66.02 28.74
CA SER A 1020 -42.01 -64.67 29.19
C SER A 1020 -43.23 -63.77 29.43
N SER A 1021 -44.37 -64.04 28.76
CA SER A 1021 -45.62 -63.28 28.91
C SER A 1021 -46.86 -64.16 28.74
N ASN A 1022 -48.03 -63.64 29.16
CA ASN A 1022 -49.29 -64.40 29.15
C ASN A 1022 -49.72 -64.73 27.72
N GLY A 1023 -49.73 -66.01 27.36
CA GLY A 1023 -50.02 -66.50 26.01
C GLY A 1023 -51.16 -67.51 25.96
N ILE A 1024 -51.56 -67.86 24.73
CA ILE A 1024 -52.65 -68.81 24.48
C ILE A 1024 -52.10 -70.04 23.78
N ILE A 1025 -52.40 -71.22 24.31
CA ILE A 1025 -52.21 -72.51 23.62
C ILE A 1025 -53.59 -72.98 23.14
N GLN A 1026 -53.76 -73.20 21.84
CA GLN A 1026 -54.96 -73.81 21.28
C GLN A 1026 -54.66 -75.22 20.78
N VAL A 1027 -55.55 -76.15 21.07
CA VAL A 1027 -55.47 -77.54 20.61
C VAL A 1027 -56.81 -77.96 20.03
N ASP A 1028 -56.82 -78.95 19.13
CA ASP A 1028 -58.02 -79.71 18.86
C ASP A 1028 -58.34 -80.60 20.08
N PRO A 1029 -59.47 -80.42 20.79
CA PRO A 1029 -59.81 -81.28 21.92
C PRO A 1029 -59.97 -82.77 21.51
N LEU A 1030 -60.12 -83.06 20.21
CA LEU A 1030 -60.19 -84.42 19.66
C LEU A 1030 -58.81 -85.09 19.45
N LEU A 1031 -57.69 -84.37 19.58
CA LEU A 1031 -56.34 -84.93 19.43
C LEU A 1031 -56.08 -86.12 20.38
N ASN A 1032 -56.80 -86.13 21.50
CA ASN A 1032 -56.63 -87.02 22.63
C ASN A 1032 -57.74 -88.07 22.74
N THR A 1033 -58.75 -88.04 21.87
CA THR A 1033 -59.96 -88.89 21.97
C THR A 1033 -59.96 -90.08 21.02
N ALA A 1034 -58.86 -90.37 20.31
CA ALA A 1034 -58.75 -91.43 19.30
C ALA A 1034 -58.65 -92.88 19.85
N GLY A 1035 -59.05 -93.12 21.09
CA GLY A 1035 -59.01 -94.43 21.75
C GLY A 1035 -60.37 -95.12 21.86
N ASN A 1036 -60.38 -96.33 22.41
CA ASN A 1036 -61.65 -97.00 22.78
C ASN A 1036 -62.29 -96.28 24.00
N LEU A 1037 -63.52 -96.64 24.39
CA LEU A 1037 -64.24 -95.96 25.49
C LEU A 1037 -63.49 -96.04 26.85
N LEU A 1038 -62.67 -97.07 27.07
CA LEU A 1038 -61.84 -97.22 28.27
C LEU A 1038 -60.61 -96.30 28.23
N ASP A 1039 -60.01 -96.10 27.06
CA ASP A 1039 -58.88 -95.19 26.89
C ASP A 1039 -59.29 -93.73 27.16
N ALA A 1040 -60.55 -93.39 26.85
CA ALA A 1040 -61.15 -92.10 27.17
C ALA A 1040 -61.41 -91.88 28.68
N ASP A 1041 -61.63 -92.95 29.45
CA ASP A 1041 -61.87 -92.91 30.91
C ASP A 1041 -60.56 -92.79 31.72
N THR A 1042 -59.46 -93.36 31.22
CA THR A 1042 -58.14 -93.30 31.88
C THR A 1042 -57.40 -91.97 31.70
N GLY A 1043 -57.88 -91.12 30.80
CA GLY A 1043 -57.20 -89.89 30.40
C GLY A 1043 -56.03 -90.16 29.46
N THR A 1044 -55.76 -89.21 28.56
CA THR A 1044 -54.71 -89.30 27.54
C THR A 1044 -53.91 -87.99 27.51
N ASN A 1045 -52.62 -88.11 27.25
CA ASN A 1045 -51.70 -86.98 27.19
C ASN A 1045 -51.15 -86.87 25.76
N SER A 1046 -51.12 -85.66 25.20
CA SER A 1046 -50.41 -85.37 23.94
C SER A 1046 -49.25 -84.43 24.23
N GLN A 1047 -48.06 -84.82 23.78
CA GLN A 1047 -46.88 -83.97 23.87
C GLN A 1047 -46.95 -82.89 22.77
N LEU A 1048 -47.29 -81.67 23.18
CA LEU A 1048 -47.37 -80.52 22.28
C LEU A 1048 -45.98 -79.93 21.98
N ILE A 1049 -45.11 -79.88 23.00
CA ILE A 1049 -43.77 -79.32 22.91
C ILE A 1049 -42.80 -80.24 23.69
N SER A 1050 -41.70 -80.64 23.07
CA SER A 1050 -40.56 -81.28 23.74
C SER A 1050 -39.41 -80.26 23.90
N SER A 1051 -38.81 -80.21 25.09
CA SER A 1051 -37.68 -79.34 25.41
C SER A 1051 -36.71 -79.96 26.41
N ASN A 1052 -35.47 -79.47 26.45
CA ASN A 1052 -34.47 -79.97 27.42
C ASN A 1052 -34.68 -79.43 28.84
N ASN A 1053 -35.58 -78.47 29.03
CA ASN A 1053 -35.98 -77.93 30.33
C ASN A 1053 -37.49 -78.14 30.59
N THR A 1054 -37.86 -78.05 31.87
CA THR A 1054 -39.25 -78.09 32.34
C THR A 1054 -39.69 -76.70 32.78
N LEU A 1055 -40.92 -76.32 32.46
CA LEU A 1055 -41.53 -75.07 32.93
C LEU A 1055 -41.84 -75.14 34.43
N THR A 1056 -41.65 -74.02 35.12
CA THR A 1056 -42.12 -73.83 36.49
C THR A 1056 -43.65 -73.73 36.53
N ALA A 1057 -44.24 -73.94 37.71
CA ALA A 1057 -45.69 -73.75 37.90
C ALA A 1057 -46.14 -72.31 37.59
N GLU A 1058 -45.29 -71.32 37.85
CA GLU A 1058 -45.55 -69.91 37.58
C GLU A 1058 -45.55 -69.62 36.08
N GLU A 1059 -44.60 -70.16 35.32
CA GLU A 1059 -44.56 -70.04 33.86
C GLU A 1059 -45.76 -70.74 33.20
N LEU A 1060 -46.11 -71.94 33.68
CA LEU A 1060 -47.25 -72.69 33.16
C LEU A 1060 -48.58 -71.95 33.41
N ALA A 1061 -48.73 -71.29 34.56
CA ALA A 1061 -49.91 -70.50 34.92
C ALA A 1061 -50.12 -69.26 34.02
N ARG A 1062 -49.09 -68.86 33.24
CA ARG A 1062 -49.18 -67.76 32.27
C ARG A 1062 -49.75 -68.21 30.92
N LEU A 1063 -49.99 -69.50 30.74
CA LEU A 1063 -50.58 -70.06 29.52
C LEU A 1063 -52.07 -70.37 29.74
N SER A 1064 -52.93 -69.85 28.87
CA SER A 1064 -54.33 -70.28 28.82
C SER A 1064 -54.54 -71.34 27.74
N LEU A 1065 -55.23 -72.43 28.08
CA LEU A 1065 -55.58 -73.49 27.14
C LEU A 1065 -56.98 -73.26 26.55
N GLN A 1066 -57.09 -73.34 25.23
CA GLN A 1066 -58.34 -73.12 24.49
C GLN A 1066 -58.54 -74.18 23.40
N ASP A 1067 -59.78 -74.37 22.96
CA ASP A 1067 -60.07 -75.12 21.74
C ASP A 1067 -59.74 -74.28 20.49
N LEU A 1068 -59.82 -74.87 19.30
CA LEU A 1068 -59.57 -74.14 18.04
C LEU A 1068 -60.57 -73.01 17.76
N SER A 1069 -61.75 -73.03 18.39
CA SER A 1069 -62.78 -71.99 18.27
C SER A 1069 -62.57 -70.82 19.24
N GLY A 1070 -61.59 -70.93 20.16
CA GLY A 1070 -61.26 -69.91 21.16
C GLY A 1070 -62.01 -70.06 22.49
N ASN A 1071 -62.75 -71.15 22.69
CA ASN A 1071 -63.36 -71.43 24.00
C ASN A 1071 -62.31 -71.96 24.96
N ALA A 1072 -62.37 -71.57 26.24
CA ALA A 1072 -61.45 -72.07 27.26
C ALA A 1072 -61.64 -73.59 27.48
N LEU A 1073 -60.55 -74.35 27.39
CA LEU A 1073 -60.51 -75.75 27.78
C LEU A 1073 -60.07 -75.82 29.24
N GLN A 1074 -61.03 -76.15 30.10
CA GLN A 1074 -60.91 -76.14 31.55
C GLN A 1074 -61.52 -77.42 32.13
N ASN A 1075 -61.79 -77.45 33.44
CA ASN A 1075 -62.46 -78.58 34.06
C ASN A 1075 -63.92 -78.71 33.59
N ASN A 1076 -64.40 -79.94 33.40
CA ASN A 1076 -65.76 -80.31 33.01
C ASN A 1076 -66.21 -79.86 31.60
N VAL A 1077 -65.32 -79.91 30.61
CA VAL A 1077 -65.69 -79.68 29.21
C VAL A 1077 -66.34 -80.93 28.64
N THR A 1078 -67.58 -80.83 28.14
CA THR A 1078 -68.28 -81.95 27.48
C THR A 1078 -67.90 -82.04 26.01
N SER A 1079 -67.45 -83.22 25.57
CA SER A 1079 -67.15 -83.50 24.16
C SER A 1079 -67.64 -84.90 23.77
N ALA A 1080 -68.10 -85.05 22.53
CA ALA A 1080 -68.55 -86.34 22.01
C ALA A 1080 -67.36 -87.31 21.89
N VAL A 1081 -67.53 -88.54 22.40
CA VAL A 1081 -66.66 -89.68 22.12
C VAL A 1081 -67.08 -90.26 20.78
N ILE A 1082 -66.20 -90.16 19.78
CA ILE A 1082 -66.51 -90.59 18.41
C ILE A 1082 -65.72 -91.87 18.10
N GLN A 1083 -66.42 -92.93 17.66
CA GLN A 1083 -65.81 -94.17 17.17
C GLN A 1083 -66.37 -94.51 15.78
N ASN A 1084 -65.49 -94.79 14.82
CA ASN A 1084 -65.87 -95.08 13.42
C ASN A 1084 -66.79 -94.03 12.76
N GLY A 1085 -66.71 -92.77 13.20
CA GLY A 1085 -67.51 -91.66 12.67
C GLY A 1085 -68.86 -91.43 13.37
N GLU A 1086 -69.24 -92.29 14.34
CA GLU A 1086 -70.48 -92.15 15.11
C GLU A 1086 -70.19 -91.68 16.55
N THR A 1087 -71.08 -90.84 17.09
CA THR A 1087 -71.02 -90.46 18.51
C THR A 1087 -71.51 -91.63 19.36
N VAL A 1088 -70.63 -92.19 20.19
CA VAL A 1088 -70.93 -93.37 21.01
C VAL A 1088 -71.12 -93.05 22.51
N ALA A 1089 -70.66 -91.88 22.97
CA ALA A 1089 -70.90 -91.34 24.33
C ALA A 1089 -70.61 -89.83 24.38
N ASP A 1090 -71.05 -89.13 25.43
CA ASP A 1090 -70.59 -87.78 25.79
C ASP A 1090 -69.61 -87.87 26.97
N GLY A 1091 -68.36 -87.51 26.73
CA GLY A 1091 -67.30 -87.49 27.75
C GLY A 1091 -67.20 -86.13 28.43
N VAL A 1092 -67.03 -86.12 29.75
CA VAL A 1092 -66.73 -84.91 30.53
C VAL A 1092 -65.26 -84.91 30.87
N TYR A 1093 -64.50 -84.00 30.24
CA TYR A 1093 -63.04 -83.97 30.32
C TYR A 1093 -62.54 -82.79 31.15
N ASN A 1094 -61.43 -83.02 31.87
CA ASN A 1094 -60.66 -81.97 32.52
C ASN A 1094 -59.38 -81.75 31.72
N TYR A 1095 -59.29 -80.60 31.05
CA TYR A 1095 -58.11 -80.24 30.27
C TYR A 1095 -57.15 -79.39 31.09
N ALA A 1096 -55.86 -79.71 31.03
CA ALA A 1096 -54.80 -78.91 31.63
C ALA A 1096 -53.51 -79.05 30.81
N LEU A 1097 -52.67 -78.02 30.87
CA LEU A 1097 -51.28 -78.13 30.44
C LEU A 1097 -50.44 -78.72 31.58
N SER A 1098 -49.44 -79.53 31.26
CA SER A 1098 -48.48 -80.09 32.21
C SER A 1098 -47.05 -79.87 31.72
N GLY A 1099 -46.16 -79.49 32.63
CA GLY A 1099 -44.70 -79.41 32.37
C GLY A 1099 -43.96 -80.74 32.56
N ALA A 1100 -44.62 -81.77 33.10
CA ALA A 1100 -44.05 -83.10 33.33
C ALA A 1100 -44.85 -84.16 32.57
N GLU A 1101 -44.16 -85.15 31.99
CA GLU A 1101 -44.81 -86.37 31.50
C GLU A 1101 -45.47 -87.06 32.69
N ARG A 1102 -46.81 -87.03 32.75
CA ARG A 1102 -47.55 -87.96 33.59
C ARG A 1102 -47.71 -89.23 32.76
N GLY A 1103 -47.10 -90.32 33.24
CA GLY A 1103 -47.27 -91.66 32.66
C GLY A 1103 -48.70 -92.14 32.77
#